data_AF-A0AAX0WUU6-F1
#
_entry.id   AF-A0AAX0WUU6-F1
#
_cell.length_a   1.000
_cell.length_b   1.000
_cell.length_c   1.000
_cell.angle_alpha   90.00
_cell.angle_beta   90.00
_cell.angle_gamma   90.00
#
_symmetry.space_group_name_H-M   'P 1'
#
loop_
_entity.id
_entity.type
_entity.pdbx_description
1 polymer ?
#
loop_
_entity_poly.entity_id
_entity_poly.type
_entity_poly.pdbx_seq_one_letter_code
_entity_poly.pdbx_strand_id
1 'polypeptide(L)'
;MKFSTHAERMQHPQAKLIPQTLWNTLFFKDLPNSLIPLMQACDEHALIYRLKAITLPVYTREILCLWLGIALSHPEFNSQSLQRIGDMLGVSDQLMFYAAVLWGNENYFKDLMTKYSTRSLQDMIAADNYLAFRHSAENGHLSILQYLAEKAPEKLKKMITAQHYSAFSFAAENGHLTVLQFLAEKDPEKLQEMIAAMNYLAFRLAAENGHLTVLQFLAEKAPEKLQKMIDADDFHAFRLAAENGYLTVLQFLAEKAPRKLSAMIVNQNCSSFKNAAENGHLSILKYMAKKAPEKLQEMIATKNYSAFRIAAENGHLSILEYLAEKAPGKLHEMIAAEGYLAFRAAAANGHLSVLQFFAEKAPEKLHEIITAQNYYAFTLAAKNGHLSVLQYLAEEAPGKLQDMIAADNYEALHRATLHTPVINYLLSQANALAFAEQHHLEFAQHVIPFVTQKLADLQVQKNTIEHDNAYAVFDITSPEEGKLLFYVLRNLIRQNDPARRDDILFLISIPSVKALAHTEVTPHQPNELLRLALSLGNETAAELLLGIPAVRELAAQNNFYHAEQHGALDLQALAQDRESSMTALTQGEQQRLKRAITHYQPMLKQASVPAVMEDLYTTLTQHYEQNPATLTIEHQGKQTTITLPLRWEALQALHLDEPTHQDALKVYYQHKVHSAWRYLSKPNPWMHEQASYVYVNPHNTAEKWSTFEEYQSLISMLYLAVMDKTMPCIDHHTFESRWEHFIDELALIGRAHNWDKTRIITDADENQVTEEFDDLEGDRPSCFSGVKRRLFQSVLGHPFFILLTEDIIKQEIREFVRQHFKDCIHDTNRDAIKSAWEKGIILEERTNEDWEALKAVDISQEKLDAFIRSLKNKYEEAQIVSFIPYIQNKFALNKDKESERAHLLKFGYLQLEELLESDNEQKNIHQCSAQRLSQFGLFTPEESSSSSEKNTPKCQYGYVV
;
A
#
# COMPACT_ATOMS: atom_id res chain seq x y z
N MET A 1 -9.48 34.18 -17.27
CA MET A 1 -8.37 33.90 -16.34
C MET A 1 -8.42 34.88 -15.17
N LYS A 2 -8.74 34.39 -13.96
CA LYS A 2 -8.86 35.22 -12.74
C LYS A 2 -7.53 35.37 -12.03
N PHE A 3 -7.29 36.55 -11.45
CA PHE A 3 -6.11 36.85 -10.65
C PHE A 3 -6.53 37.22 -9.23
N SER A 4 -5.95 36.56 -8.23
CA SER A 4 -6.32 36.73 -6.82
C SER A 4 -5.63 37.94 -6.22
N THR A 5 -4.41 38.24 -6.68
CA THR A 5 -3.63 39.39 -6.21
C THR A 5 -3.16 40.29 -7.36
N HIS A 6 -2.89 41.57 -7.05
CA HIS A 6 -2.26 42.49 -8.00
C HIS A 6 -0.88 41.96 -8.45
N ALA A 7 -0.12 41.36 -7.53
CA ALA A 7 1.19 40.79 -7.84
C ALA A 7 1.10 39.66 -8.88
N GLU A 8 0.17 38.71 -8.73
CA GLU A 8 -0.08 37.65 -9.71
C GLU A 8 -0.40 38.21 -11.10
N ARG A 9 -1.28 39.20 -11.17
CA ARG A 9 -1.63 39.86 -12.42
C ARG A 9 -0.41 40.49 -13.09
N MET A 10 0.43 41.19 -12.32
CA MET A 10 1.61 41.88 -12.86
C MET A 10 2.67 40.91 -13.43
N GLN A 11 2.62 39.63 -13.06
CA GLN A 11 3.46 38.59 -13.64
C GLN A 11 2.97 38.11 -15.03
N HIS A 12 1.68 38.28 -15.34
CA HIS A 12 1.12 37.80 -16.61
C HIS A 12 1.44 38.76 -17.78
N PRO A 13 1.98 38.28 -18.92
CA PRO A 13 2.46 39.15 -19.99
C PRO A 13 1.40 40.09 -20.60
N GLN A 14 0.16 39.62 -20.77
CA GLN A 14 -0.95 40.42 -21.31
C GLN A 14 -1.68 41.23 -20.22
N ALA A 15 -2.00 40.64 -19.06
CA ALA A 15 -2.78 41.31 -18.02
C ALA A 15 -2.07 42.52 -17.39
N LYS A 16 -0.72 42.53 -17.39
CA LYS A 16 0.08 43.67 -16.93
C LYS A 16 0.02 44.90 -17.84
N LEU A 17 -0.41 44.74 -19.10
CA LEU A 17 -0.54 45.84 -20.07
C LEU A 17 -1.78 46.70 -19.78
N ILE A 18 -2.77 46.11 -19.11
CA ILE A 18 -3.98 46.83 -18.71
C ILE A 18 -3.62 47.71 -17.49
N PRO A 19 -4.04 48.98 -17.43
CA PRO A 19 -3.91 49.81 -16.22
C PRO A 19 -4.72 49.27 -15.03
N GLN A 20 -4.36 49.65 -13.81
CA GLN A 20 -5.06 49.18 -12.60
C GLN A 20 -6.52 49.67 -12.53
N THR A 21 -6.77 50.92 -12.92
CA THR A 21 -8.10 51.54 -12.94
C THR A 21 -9.05 50.81 -13.89
N LEU A 22 -8.64 50.58 -15.15
CA LEU A 22 -9.42 49.85 -16.14
C LEU A 22 -9.68 48.39 -15.73
N TRP A 23 -8.71 47.78 -15.04
CA TRP A 23 -8.86 46.42 -14.57
C TRP A 23 -9.95 46.25 -13.52
N ASN A 24 -10.00 47.19 -12.58
CA ASN A 24 -11.02 47.18 -11.52
C ASN A 24 -12.41 47.50 -12.07
N THR A 25 -12.49 48.39 -13.06
CA THR A 25 -13.76 48.90 -13.59
C THR A 25 -14.36 48.03 -14.71
N LEU A 26 -13.54 47.44 -15.58
CA LEU A 26 -14.01 46.73 -16.78
C LEU A 26 -13.72 45.23 -16.75
N PHE A 27 -12.56 44.83 -16.24
CA PHE A 27 -12.12 43.44 -16.25
C PHE A 27 -12.55 42.67 -14.99
N PHE A 28 -12.87 43.36 -13.89
CA PHE A 28 -13.36 42.78 -12.63
C PHE A 28 -12.52 41.58 -12.15
N LYS A 29 -11.19 41.74 -12.17
CA LYS A 29 -10.22 40.72 -11.77
C LYS A 29 -10.13 39.50 -12.69
N ASP A 30 -10.69 39.57 -13.90
CA ASP A 30 -10.65 38.48 -14.89
C ASP A 30 -10.19 38.99 -16.27
N LEU A 31 -9.21 38.32 -16.87
CA LEU A 31 -8.84 38.52 -18.26
C LEU A 31 -9.57 37.47 -19.13
N PRO A 32 -10.49 37.87 -20.03
CA PRO A 32 -11.21 36.91 -20.86
C PRO A 32 -10.26 36.02 -21.67
N ASN A 33 -10.45 34.71 -21.62
CA ASN A 33 -9.58 33.76 -22.33
C ASN A 33 -9.62 33.97 -23.85
N SER A 34 -10.75 34.44 -24.39
CA SER A 34 -10.91 34.80 -25.81
C SER A 34 -10.08 36.02 -26.24
N LEU A 35 -9.69 36.88 -25.30
CA LEU A 35 -8.91 38.09 -25.57
C LEU A 35 -7.41 37.79 -25.67
N ILE A 36 -6.91 36.79 -24.94
CA ILE A 36 -5.47 36.47 -24.89
C ILE A 36 -4.89 36.20 -26.30
N PRO A 37 -5.51 35.38 -27.17
CA PRO A 37 -5.00 35.17 -28.53
C PRO A 37 -5.03 36.45 -29.37
N LEU A 38 -5.97 37.35 -29.14
CA LEU A 38 -6.03 38.63 -29.88
C LEU A 38 -4.88 39.54 -29.46
N MET A 39 -4.60 39.62 -28.15
CA MET A 39 -3.48 40.40 -27.60
C MET A 39 -2.10 39.83 -27.99
N GLN A 40 -2.03 38.60 -28.48
CA GLN A 40 -0.82 37.91 -28.92
C GLN A 40 -0.64 37.90 -30.45
N ALA A 41 -1.44 38.67 -31.19
CA ALA A 41 -1.27 38.76 -32.63
C ALA A 41 0.04 39.48 -32.96
N CYS A 42 0.80 39.00 -33.95
CA CYS A 42 2.09 39.60 -34.31
C CYS A 42 1.95 40.87 -35.16
N ASP A 43 0.83 41.00 -35.88
CA ASP A 43 0.52 42.12 -36.76
C ASP A 43 -1.01 42.28 -36.96
N GLU A 44 -1.41 43.34 -37.66
CA GLU A 44 -2.82 43.63 -37.96
C GLU A 44 -3.49 42.50 -38.76
N HIS A 45 -2.78 41.86 -39.70
CA HIS A 45 -3.34 40.79 -40.52
C HIS A 45 -3.67 39.54 -39.70
N ALA A 46 -2.76 39.12 -38.82
CA ALA A 46 -2.94 38.01 -37.91
C ALA A 46 -4.08 38.29 -36.92
N LEU A 47 -4.20 39.52 -36.43
CA LEU A 47 -5.30 39.93 -35.56
C LEU A 47 -6.64 39.84 -36.28
N ILE A 48 -6.76 40.43 -37.48
CA ILE A 48 -7.98 40.39 -38.29
C ILE A 48 -8.40 38.96 -38.59
N TYR A 49 -7.44 38.07 -38.89
CA TYR A 49 -7.71 36.66 -39.11
C TYR A 49 -8.31 36.00 -37.86
N ARG A 50 -7.72 36.24 -36.68
CA ARG A 50 -8.24 35.72 -35.40
C ARG A 50 -9.61 36.31 -35.04
N LEU A 51 -9.83 37.59 -35.30
CA LEU A 51 -11.12 38.27 -35.08
C LEU A 51 -12.26 37.66 -35.91
N LYS A 52 -11.99 37.22 -37.14
CA LYS A 52 -12.99 36.54 -37.98
C LYS A 52 -13.34 35.13 -37.47
N ALA A 53 -12.46 34.53 -36.68
CA ALA A 53 -12.64 33.17 -36.17
C ALA A 53 -13.37 33.11 -34.81
N ILE A 54 -13.59 34.24 -34.14
CA ILE A 54 -14.30 34.28 -32.86
C ILE A 54 -15.77 34.64 -33.05
N THR A 55 -16.63 34.12 -32.16
CA THR A 55 -17.99 34.61 -32.02
C THR A 55 -17.95 35.96 -31.32
N LEU A 56 -18.46 37.00 -31.97
CA LEU A 56 -18.50 38.34 -31.40
C LEU A 56 -19.45 38.38 -30.20
N PRO A 57 -19.04 39.04 -29.10
CA PRO A 57 -19.91 39.19 -27.93
C PRO A 57 -21.10 40.10 -28.22
N VAL A 58 -22.22 39.83 -27.57
CA VAL A 58 -23.45 40.64 -27.68
C VAL A 58 -23.43 41.81 -26.70
N TYR A 59 -22.65 41.70 -25.61
CA TYR A 59 -22.65 42.68 -24.52
C TYR A 59 -21.61 43.79 -24.73
N THR A 60 -22.06 45.03 -24.57
CA THR A 60 -21.24 46.26 -24.72
C THR A 60 -19.93 46.23 -23.92
N ARG A 61 -19.95 45.67 -22.70
CA ARG A 61 -18.76 45.55 -21.84
C ARG A 61 -17.70 44.62 -22.43
N GLU A 62 -18.11 43.49 -22.99
CA GLU A 62 -17.18 42.50 -23.55
C GLU A 62 -16.53 43.05 -24.82
N ILE A 63 -17.31 43.75 -25.65
CA ILE A 63 -16.81 44.49 -26.81
C ILE A 63 -15.75 45.53 -26.37
N LEU A 64 -16.03 46.30 -25.31
CA LEU A 64 -15.06 47.26 -24.75
C LEU A 64 -13.77 46.56 -24.27
N CYS A 65 -13.89 45.44 -23.56
CA CYS A 65 -12.74 44.68 -23.08
C CYS A 65 -11.88 44.18 -24.25
N LEU A 66 -12.52 43.67 -25.31
CA LEU A 66 -11.83 43.21 -26.52
C LEU A 66 -11.06 44.36 -27.19
N TRP A 67 -11.75 45.45 -27.47
CA TRP A 67 -11.15 46.59 -28.18
C TRP A 67 -10.03 47.22 -27.34
N LEU A 68 -10.25 47.48 -26.05
CA LEU A 68 -9.23 48.05 -25.16
C LEU A 68 -8.04 47.11 -24.98
N GLY A 69 -8.28 45.81 -24.82
CA GLY A 69 -7.20 44.83 -24.72
C GLY A 69 -6.32 44.84 -25.96
N ILE A 70 -6.91 44.91 -27.15
CA ILE A 70 -6.19 45.02 -28.42
C ILE A 70 -5.41 46.34 -28.50
N ALA A 71 -6.05 47.47 -28.20
CA ALA A 71 -5.41 48.79 -28.27
C ALA A 71 -4.24 48.94 -27.28
N LEU A 72 -4.37 48.34 -26.10
CA LEU A 72 -3.32 48.32 -25.08
C LEU A 72 -2.16 47.37 -25.43
N SER A 73 -2.43 46.28 -26.14
CA SER A 73 -1.38 45.33 -26.55
C SER A 73 -0.66 45.70 -27.84
N HIS A 74 -1.27 46.54 -28.69
CA HIS A 74 -0.71 46.96 -29.99
C HIS A 74 -0.61 48.48 -30.08
N PRO A 75 0.27 49.12 -29.28
CA PRO A 75 0.44 50.58 -29.30
C PRO A 75 0.93 51.13 -30.65
N GLU A 76 1.47 50.29 -31.53
CA GLU A 76 1.92 50.61 -32.88
C GLU A 76 0.78 50.82 -33.89
N PHE A 77 -0.44 50.38 -33.59
CA PHE A 77 -1.57 50.54 -34.50
C PHE A 77 -2.01 52.01 -34.59
N ASN A 78 -2.09 52.51 -35.83
CA ASN A 78 -2.59 53.85 -36.10
C ASN A 78 -4.12 53.94 -35.94
N SER A 79 -4.65 55.15 -35.93
CA SER A 79 -6.08 55.36 -35.66
C SER A 79 -7.02 54.74 -36.69
N GLN A 80 -6.58 54.62 -37.95
CA GLN A 80 -7.36 53.96 -39.01
C GLN A 80 -7.45 52.45 -38.78
N SER A 81 -6.38 51.82 -38.29
CA SER A 81 -6.33 50.39 -38.00
C SER A 81 -7.21 50.05 -36.80
N LEU A 82 -7.10 50.82 -35.71
CA LEU A 82 -7.95 50.65 -34.53
C LEU A 82 -9.43 50.92 -34.81
N GLN A 83 -9.74 51.83 -35.75
CA GLN A 83 -11.11 52.03 -36.22
C GLN A 83 -11.61 50.82 -37.01
N ARG A 84 -10.83 50.31 -37.99
CA ARG A 84 -11.20 49.12 -38.75
C ARG A 84 -11.48 47.92 -37.83
N ILE A 85 -10.65 47.73 -36.81
CA ILE A 85 -10.85 46.71 -35.77
C ILE A 85 -12.16 46.97 -35.00
N GLY A 86 -12.42 48.23 -34.65
CA GLY A 86 -13.67 48.66 -34.04
C GLY A 86 -14.92 48.34 -34.85
N ASP A 87 -14.89 48.65 -36.15
CA ASP A 87 -15.98 48.37 -37.09
C ASP A 87 -16.22 46.86 -37.20
N MET A 88 -15.14 46.06 -37.25
CA MET A 88 -15.23 44.60 -37.23
C MET A 88 -15.84 44.03 -35.95
N LEU A 89 -15.61 44.70 -34.81
CA LEU A 89 -16.21 44.34 -33.52
C LEU A 89 -17.64 44.87 -33.36
N GLY A 90 -18.16 45.64 -34.32
CA GLY A 90 -19.49 46.26 -34.24
C GLY A 90 -19.58 47.39 -33.21
N VAL A 91 -18.47 48.07 -32.92
CA VAL A 91 -18.41 49.16 -31.94
C VAL A 91 -19.12 50.40 -32.50
N SER A 92 -20.22 50.83 -31.89
CA SER A 92 -20.88 52.10 -32.25
C SER A 92 -19.97 53.31 -32.00
N ASP A 93 -20.21 54.43 -32.68
CA ASP A 93 -19.44 55.68 -32.49
C ASP A 93 -19.40 56.15 -31.03
N GLN A 94 -20.52 56.07 -30.32
CA GLN A 94 -20.59 56.44 -28.91
C GLN A 94 -19.72 55.52 -28.04
N LEU A 95 -19.70 54.22 -28.35
CA LEU A 95 -18.87 53.25 -27.66
C LEU A 95 -17.38 53.43 -27.98
N MET A 96 -17.06 53.77 -29.23
CA MET A 96 -15.69 54.05 -29.68
C MET A 96 -15.14 55.30 -29.01
N PHE A 97 -15.94 56.37 -28.97
CA PHE A 97 -15.65 57.59 -28.22
C PHE A 97 -15.33 57.28 -26.76
N TYR A 98 -16.20 56.50 -26.10
CA TYR A 98 -16.02 56.15 -24.70
C TYR A 98 -14.82 55.21 -24.45
N ALA A 99 -14.55 54.26 -25.35
CA ALA A 99 -13.35 53.41 -25.29
C ALA A 99 -12.06 54.25 -25.40
N ALA A 100 -12.04 55.23 -26.30
CA ALA A 100 -10.92 56.14 -26.45
C ALA A 100 -10.69 56.99 -25.19
N VAL A 101 -11.77 57.43 -24.53
CA VAL A 101 -11.71 58.10 -23.22
C VAL A 101 -11.08 57.19 -22.17
N LEU A 102 -11.52 55.94 -22.06
CA LEU A 102 -10.98 55.00 -21.08
C LEU A 102 -9.50 54.69 -21.32
N TRP A 103 -9.11 54.53 -22.60
CA TRP A 103 -7.73 54.24 -22.96
C TRP A 103 -6.76 55.36 -22.59
N GLY A 104 -7.16 56.63 -22.77
CA GLY A 104 -6.34 57.78 -22.38
C GLY A 104 -5.24 58.17 -23.36
N ASN A 105 -5.14 57.52 -24.52
CA ASN A 105 -4.17 57.91 -25.54
C ASN A 105 -4.60 59.23 -26.19
N GLU A 106 -3.92 60.32 -25.83
CA GLU A 106 -4.26 61.67 -26.27
C GLU A 106 -4.23 61.83 -27.80
N ASN A 107 -3.22 61.26 -28.46
CA ASN A 107 -3.05 61.40 -29.91
C ASN A 107 -4.17 60.69 -30.66
N TYR A 108 -4.44 59.43 -30.29
CA TYR A 108 -5.54 58.67 -30.87
C TYR A 108 -6.89 59.33 -30.58
N PHE A 109 -7.12 59.76 -29.33
CA PHE A 109 -8.36 60.41 -28.94
C PHE A 109 -8.61 61.66 -29.79
N LYS A 110 -7.64 62.57 -29.87
CA LYS A 110 -7.76 63.81 -30.66
C LYS A 110 -7.98 63.53 -32.15
N ASP A 111 -7.25 62.58 -32.74
CA ASP A 111 -7.40 62.20 -34.14
C ASP A 111 -8.79 61.60 -34.42
N LEU A 112 -9.26 60.68 -33.56
CA LEU A 112 -10.60 60.12 -33.64
C LEU A 112 -11.67 61.23 -33.57
N MET A 113 -11.49 62.22 -32.68
CA MET A 113 -12.46 63.30 -32.50
C MET A 113 -12.63 64.18 -33.74
N THR A 114 -11.63 64.25 -34.64
CA THR A 114 -11.75 65.03 -35.90
C THR A 114 -12.83 64.53 -36.84
N LYS A 115 -13.27 63.27 -36.68
CA LYS A 115 -14.29 62.63 -37.52
C LYS A 115 -15.71 63.02 -37.13
N TYR A 116 -15.91 63.44 -35.89
CA TYR A 116 -17.23 63.74 -35.36
C TYR A 116 -17.57 65.21 -35.52
N SER A 117 -18.80 65.50 -35.96
CA SER A 117 -19.30 66.88 -35.96
C SER A 117 -19.39 67.42 -34.54
N THR A 118 -19.26 68.73 -34.36
CA THR A 118 -19.35 69.39 -33.05
C THR A 118 -20.61 69.01 -32.29
N ARG A 119 -21.75 68.90 -32.99
CA ARG A 119 -23.03 68.51 -32.38
C ARG A 119 -23.00 67.07 -31.87
N SER A 120 -22.54 66.12 -32.70
CA SER A 120 -22.41 64.72 -32.30
C SER A 120 -21.49 64.56 -31.09
N LEU A 121 -20.35 65.26 -31.10
CA LEU A 121 -19.41 65.26 -29.99
C LEU A 121 -20.05 65.80 -28.70
N GLN A 122 -20.77 66.92 -28.77
CA GLN A 122 -21.45 67.49 -27.61
C GLN A 122 -22.57 66.60 -27.05
N ASP A 123 -23.21 65.79 -27.90
CA ASP A 123 -24.23 64.81 -27.49
C ASP A 123 -23.57 63.61 -26.80
N MET A 124 -22.48 63.07 -27.38
CA MET A 124 -21.68 62.01 -26.75
C MET A 124 -21.07 62.45 -25.41
N ILE A 125 -20.60 63.70 -25.29
CA ILE A 125 -20.10 64.27 -24.03
C ILE A 125 -21.20 64.30 -22.96
N ALA A 126 -22.44 64.60 -23.33
CA ALA A 126 -23.55 64.74 -22.41
C ALA A 126 -24.20 63.40 -22.02
N ALA A 127 -23.86 62.31 -22.71
CA ALA A 127 -24.40 60.99 -22.45
C ALA A 127 -24.13 60.51 -21.01
N ASP A 128 -25.07 59.73 -20.48
CA ASP A 128 -24.96 59.03 -19.19
C ASP A 128 -24.50 59.93 -18.03
N ASN A 129 -25.05 61.14 -18.00
CA ASN A 129 -24.70 62.18 -17.02
C ASN A 129 -23.19 62.47 -17.01
N TYR A 130 -22.66 62.78 -18.19
CA TYR A 130 -21.26 63.15 -18.42
C TYR A 130 -20.27 62.06 -18.05
N LEU A 131 -20.60 60.80 -18.36
CA LEU A 131 -19.81 59.61 -18.03
C LEU A 131 -18.36 59.71 -18.52
N ALA A 132 -18.15 60.17 -19.76
CA ALA A 132 -16.82 60.39 -20.32
C ALA A 132 -15.98 61.36 -19.48
N PHE A 133 -16.56 62.48 -19.04
CA PHE A 133 -15.84 63.45 -18.21
C PHE A 133 -15.46 62.86 -16.84
N ARG A 134 -16.36 62.11 -16.22
CA ARG A 134 -16.14 61.46 -14.92
C ARG A 134 -15.05 60.38 -15.01
N HIS A 135 -15.05 59.54 -16.04
CA HIS A 135 -14.01 58.52 -16.21
C HIS A 135 -12.65 59.11 -16.62
N SER A 136 -12.62 60.19 -17.40
CA SER A 136 -11.37 60.93 -17.62
C SER A 136 -10.77 61.41 -16.29
N ALA A 137 -11.61 61.83 -15.35
CA ALA A 137 -11.17 62.26 -14.03
C ALA A 137 -10.69 61.09 -13.17
N GLU A 138 -11.45 59.99 -13.15
CA GLU A 138 -11.11 58.75 -12.44
C GLU A 138 -9.79 58.14 -12.90
N ASN A 139 -9.47 58.21 -14.20
CA ASN A 139 -8.24 57.64 -14.75
C ASN A 139 -7.07 58.65 -14.83
N GLY A 140 -7.30 59.91 -14.46
CA GLY A 140 -6.25 60.93 -14.43
C GLY A 140 -5.91 61.55 -15.79
N HIS A 141 -6.77 61.37 -16.79
CA HIS A 141 -6.56 61.79 -18.17
C HIS A 141 -6.86 63.28 -18.35
N LEU A 142 -6.02 64.12 -17.75
CA LEU A 142 -6.21 65.57 -17.70
C LEU A 142 -6.35 66.21 -19.09
N SER A 143 -5.56 65.77 -20.08
CA SER A 143 -5.60 66.35 -21.44
C SER A 143 -6.93 66.06 -22.16
N ILE A 144 -7.47 64.84 -22.00
CA ILE A 144 -8.81 64.50 -22.50
C ILE A 144 -9.85 65.35 -21.76
N LEU A 145 -9.78 65.43 -20.44
CA LEU A 145 -10.72 66.20 -19.62
C LEU A 145 -10.74 67.69 -20.02
N GLN A 146 -9.56 68.28 -20.27
CA GLN A 146 -9.41 69.64 -20.81
C GLN A 146 -10.05 69.77 -22.20
N TYR A 147 -9.85 68.79 -23.07
CA TYR A 147 -10.46 68.77 -24.40
C TYR A 147 -11.99 68.72 -24.34
N LEU A 148 -12.57 67.87 -23.48
CA LEU A 148 -14.03 67.79 -23.30
C LEU A 148 -14.60 69.13 -22.80
N ALA A 149 -13.90 69.79 -21.88
CA ALA A 149 -14.26 71.11 -21.37
C ALA A 149 -14.21 72.19 -22.47
N GLU A 150 -13.21 72.13 -23.37
CA GLU A 150 -13.06 73.06 -24.49
C GLU A 150 -14.15 72.89 -25.56
N LYS A 151 -14.57 71.64 -25.85
CA LYS A 151 -15.57 71.37 -26.90
C LYS A 151 -17.01 71.54 -26.46
N ALA A 152 -17.26 71.59 -25.16
CA ALA A 152 -18.58 71.84 -24.59
C ALA A 152 -18.52 72.79 -23.37
N PRO A 153 -18.04 74.04 -23.56
CA PRO A 153 -17.80 74.98 -22.46
C PRO A 153 -19.07 75.32 -21.69
N GLU A 154 -20.20 75.48 -22.39
CA GLU A 154 -21.52 75.76 -21.79
C GLU A 154 -22.04 74.63 -20.90
N LYS A 155 -21.51 73.40 -21.07
CA LYS A 155 -21.88 72.23 -20.26
C LYS A 155 -20.88 71.97 -19.12
N LEU A 156 -19.74 72.67 -19.07
CA LEU A 156 -18.65 72.38 -18.14
C LEU A 156 -19.08 72.38 -16.66
N LYS A 157 -19.85 73.39 -16.23
CA LYS A 157 -20.37 73.43 -14.85
C LYS A 157 -21.26 72.22 -14.54
N LYS A 158 -22.11 71.81 -15.50
CA LYS A 158 -22.94 70.60 -15.37
C LYS A 158 -22.09 69.34 -15.28
N MET A 159 -21.04 69.22 -16.10
CA MET A 159 -20.08 68.10 -16.04
C MET A 159 -19.42 67.99 -14.65
N ILE A 160 -18.97 69.11 -14.09
CA ILE A 160 -18.31 69.16 -12.78
C ILE A 160 -19.27 68.75 -11.66
N THR A 161 -20.51 69.23 -11.70
CA THR A 161 -21.54 68.92 -10.68
C THR A 161 -22.20 67.54 -10.83
N ALA A 162 -21.91 66.82 -11.93
CA ALA A 162 -22.58 65.57 -12.28
C ALA A 162 -22.42 64.50 -11.19
N GLN A 163 -23.52 63.77 -10.92
CA GLN A 163 -23.58 62.71 -9.90
C GLN A 163 -22.89 63.13 -8.58
N HIS A 164 -23.30 64.26 -8.01
CA HIS A 164 -22.77 64.76 -6.72
C HIS A 164 -21.25 64.94 -6.71
N TYR A 165 -20.68 65.50 -7.77
CA TYR A 165 -19.24 65.78 -7.90
C TYR A 165 -18.36 64.52 -7.97
N SER A 166 -18.91 63.41 -8.49
CA SER A 166 -18.20 62.14 -8.67
C SER A 166 -16.85 62.25 -9.40
N ALA A 167 -16.71 63.14 -10.40
CA ALA A 167 -15.42 63.38 -11.07
C ALA A 167 -14.33 63.82 -10.07
N PHE A 168 -14.71 64.65 -9.08
CA PHE A 168 -13.80 65.10 -8.03
C PHE A 168 -13.49 63.98 -7.03
N SER A 169 -14.47 63.20 -6.59
CA SER A 169 -14.23 62.09 -5.66
C SER A 169 -13.43 60.95 -6.28
N PHE A 170 -13.69 60.57 -7.55
CA PHE A 170 -12.95 59.51 -8.24
C PHE A 170 -11.51 59.91 -8.56
N ALA A 171 -11.27 61.19 -8.91
CA ALA A 171 -9.91 61.70 -9.04
C ALA A 171 -9.15 61.65 -7.70
N ALA A 172 -9.84 61.92 -6.57
CA ALA A 172 -9.25 61.83 -5.24
C ALA A 172 -8.97 60.38 -4.81
N GLU A 173 -9.91 59.47 -5.09
CA GLU A 173 -9.78 58.02 -4.86
C GLU A 173 -8.57 57.42 -5.54
N ASN A 174 -8.25 57.86 -6.76
CA ASN A 174 -7.12 57.37 -7.55
C ASN A 174 -5.87 58.27 -7.50
N GLY A 175 -5.88 59.31 -6.64
CA GLY A 175 -4.69 60.11 -6.37
C GLY A 175 -4.33 61.15 -7.45
N HIS A 176 -5.25 61.47 -8.35
CA HIS A 176 -5.04 62.37 -9.48
C HIS A 176 -5.13 63.85 -9.08
N LEU A 177 -4.12 64.32 -8.34
CA LEU A 177 -4.04 65.69 -7.84
C LEU A 177 -4.19 66.77 -8.93
N THR A 178 -3.59 66.55 -10.10
CA THR A 178 -3.64 67.51 -11.22
C THR A 178 -5.06 67.70 -11.77
N VAL A 179 -5.88 66.64 -11.76
CA VAL A 179 -7.30 66.72 -12.13
C VAL A 179 -8.07 67.49 -11.06
N LEU A 180 -7.83 67.25 -9.77
CA LEU A 180 -8.48 68.01 -8.70
C LEU A 180 -8.15 69.51 -8.77
N GLN A 181 -6.89 69.84 -9.05
CA GLN A 181 -6.44 71.22 -9.27
C GLN A 181 -7.16 71.85 -10.47
N PHE A 182 -7.28 71.14 -11.59
CA PHE A 182 -8.03 71.61 -12.75
C PHE A 182 -9.52 71.86 -12.43
N LEU A 183 -10.19 70.90 -11.77
CA LEU A 183 -11.61 71.05 -11.41
C LEU A 183 -11.82 72.24 -10.46
N ALA A 184 -10.91 72.42 -9.50
CA ALA A 184 -10.90 73.57 -8.60
C ALA A 184 -10.70 74.91 -9.33
N GLU A 185 -9.84 74.95 -10.35
CA GLU A 185 -9.60 76.13 -11.18
C GLU A 185 -10.80 76.47 -12.06
N LYS A 186 -11.49 75.47 -12.63
CA LYS A 186 -12.63 75.69 -13.53
C LYS A 186 -13.93 76.02 -12.81
N ASP A 187 -14.06 75.67 -11.54
CA ASP A 187 -15.22 76.06 -10.73
C ASP A 187 -14.87 76.38 -9.27
N PRO A 188 -14.15 77.50 -9.04
CA PRO A 188 -13.68 77.87 -7.70
C PRO A 188 -14.83 78.18 -6.74
N GLU A 189 -15.97 78.68 -7.25
CA GLU A 189 -17.17 78.96 -6.45
C GLU A 189 -17.75 77.69 -5.83
N LYS A 190 -17.69 76.55 -6.56
CA LYS A 190 -18.21 75.26 -6.12
C LYS A 190 -17.17 74.37 -5.43
N LEU A 191 -15.89 74.74 -5.39
CA LEU A 191 -14.83 73.93 -4.77
C LEU A 191 -15.19 73.52 -3.33
N GLN A 192 -15.77 74.43 -2.57
CA GLN A 192 -16.19 74.15 -1.20
C GLN A 192 -17.33 73.13 -1.11
N GLU A 193 -18.23 73.10 -2.10
CA GLU A 193 -19.31 72.10 -2.21
C GLU A 193 -18.74 70.75 -2.69
N MET A 194 -17.81 70.75 -3.65
CA MET A 194 -17.10 69.54 -4.12
C MET A 194 -16.42 68.80 -2.95
N ILE A 195 -15.68 69.55 -2.12
CA ILE A 195 -14.97 68.98 -0.96
C ILE A 195 -15.96 68.43 0.08
N ALA A 196 -17.10 69.08 0.28
CA ALA A 196 -18.10 68.67 1.28
C ALA A 196 -19.04 67.56 0.79
N ALA A 197 -19.03 67.25 -0.51
CA ALA A 197 -19.94 66.31 -1.14
C ALA A 197 -19.90 64.92 -0.49
N MET A 198 -21.08 64.31 -0.37
CA MET A 198 -21.27 62.95 0.14
C MET A 198 -20.52 62.67 1.46
N ASN A 199 -20.62 63.63 2.39
CA ASN A 199 -19.92 63.60 3.67
C ASN A 199 -18.39 63.43 3.48
N TYR A 200 -17.80 64.35 2.73
CA TYR A 200 -16.36 64.42 2.48
C TYR A 200 -15.78 63.18 1.79
N LEU A 201 -16.52 62.62 0.82
CA LEU A 201 -16.16 61.37 0.13
C LEU A 201 -14.76 61.40 -0.48
N ALA A 202 -14.38 62.51 -1.14
CA ALA A 202 -13.06 62.66 -1.73
C ALA A 202 -11.92 62.52 -0.71
N PHE A 203 -12.08 63.08 0.50
CA PHE A 203 -11.09 62.97 1.57
C PHE A 203 -11.03 61.55 2.12
N ARG A 204 -12.18 60.90 2.31
CA ARG A 204 -12.26 59.52 2.81
C ARG A 204 -11.62 58.52 1.84
N LEU A 205 -11.97 58.57 0.56
CA LEU A 205 -11.42 57.67 -0.48
C LEU A 205 -9.92 57.90 -0.71
N ALA A 206 -9.46 59.15 -0.67
CA ALA A 206 -8.03 59.44 -0.76
C ALA A 206 -7.24 58.86 0.43
N ALA A 207 -7.81 58.87 1.64
CA ALA A 207 -7.18 58.27 2.81
C ALA A 207 -7.21 56.74 2.76
N GLU A 208 -8.35 56.17 2.36
CA GLU A 208 -8.53 54.73 2.12
C GLU A 208 -7.50 54.17 1.14
N ASN A 209 -7.13 54.93 0.09
CA ASN A 209 -6.15 54.52 -0.94
C ASN A 209 -4.74 55.10 -0.74
N GLY A 210 -4.46 55.74 0.41
CA GLY A 210 -3.10 56.18 0.77
C GLY A 210 -2.58 57.43 0.06
N HIS A 211 -3.44 58.21 -0.60
CA HIS A 211 -3.09 59.38 -1.39
C HIS A 211 -2.87 60.64 -0.52
N LEU A 212 -1.76 60.65 0.23
CA LEU A 212 -1.40 61.74 1.14
C LEU A 212 -1.36 63.13 0.47
N THR A 213 -0.87 63.23 -0.78
CA THR A 213 -0.79 64.50 -1.52
C THR A 213 -2.17 65.10 -1.80
N VAL A 214 -3.17 64.26 -2.06
CA VAL A 214 -4.57 64.69 -2.20
C VAL A 214 -5.13 65.17 -0.86
N LEU A 215 -4.87 64.44 0.23
CA LEU A 215 -5.32 64.87 1.57
C LEU A 215 -4.72 66.23 1.97
N GLN A 216 -3.44 66.46 1.66
CA GLN A 216 -2.76 67.73 1.88
C GLN A 216 -3.41 68.86 1.06
N PHE A 217 -3.70 68.61 -0.22
CA PHE A 217 -4.40 69.56 -1.07
C PHE A 217 -5.80 69.91 -0.55
N LEU A 218 -6.59 68.91 -0.16
CA LEU A 218 -7.94 69.13 0.38
C LEU A 218 -7.89 69.91 1.70
N ALA A 219 -6.93 69.61 2.57
CA ALA A 219 -6.69 70.35 3.81
C ALA A 219 -6.27 71.80 3.57
N GLU A 220 -5.45 72.06 2.55
CA GLU A 220 -5.04 73.42 2.14
C GLU A 220 -6.21 74.21 1.54
N LYS A 221 -7.05 73.59 0.71
CA LYS A 221 -8.18 74.28 0.04
C LYS A 221 -9.41 74.44 0.91
N ALA A 222 -9.55 73.68 2.00
CA ALA A 222 -10.67 73.82 2.93
C ALA A 222 -10.24 73.63 4.40
N PRO A 223 -9.34 74.50 4.93
CA PRO A 223 -8.81 74.36 6.27
C PRO A 223 -9.91 74.39 7.35
N GLU A 224 -10.94 75.23 7.16
CA GLU A 224 -12.09 75.35 8.08
C GLU A 224 -12.96 74.07 8.14
N LYS A 225 -12.87 73.20 7.12
CA LYS A 225 -13.60 71.93 7.07
C LYS A 225 -12.76 70.74 7.48
N LEU A 226 -11.45 70.91 7.68
CA LEU A 226 -10.52 69.82 7.96
C LEU A 226 -10.95 68.95 9.14
N GLN A 227 -11.42 69.56 10.21
CA GLN A 227 -11.91 68.82 11.37
C GLN A 227 -13.16 67.97 11.04
N LYS A 228 -14.07 68.49 10.20
CA LYS A 228 -15.25 67.74 9.75
C LYS A 228 -14.90 66.64 8.75
N MET A 229 -13.90 66.88 7.89
CA MET A 229 -13.35 65.85 6.98
C MET A 229 -12.78 64.66 7.77
N ILE A 230 -12.08 64.94 8.87
CA ILE A 230 -11.52 63.91 9.76
C ILE A 230 -12.62 63.15 10.51
N ASP A 231 -13.66 63.85 10.99
CA ASP A 231 -14.78 63.24 11.73
C ASP A 231 -15.74 62.44 10.84
N ALA A 232 -15.67 62.61 9.53
CA ALA A 232 -16.63 62.08 8.57
C ALA A 232 -16.75 60.55 8.68
N ASP A 233 -18.00 60.08 8.77
CA ASP A 233 -18.35 58.65 8.78
C ASP A 233 -17.59 57.87 9.86
N ASP A 234 -17.62 58.41 11.08
CA ASP A 234 -16.96 57.86 12.27
C ASP A 234 -15.46 57.61 12.07
N PHE A 235 -14.74 58.65 11.63
CA PHE A 235 -13.29 58.59 11.36
C PHE A 235 -12.90 57.56 10.28
N HIS A 236 -13.75 57.39 9.26
CA HIS A 236 -13.53 56.49 8.12
C HIS A 236 -12.12 56.60 7.53
N ALA A 237 -11.62 57.83 7.33
CA ALA A 237 -10.29 58.09 6.79
C ALA A 237 -9.18 57.44 7.63
N PHE A 238 -9.28 57.49 8.96
CA PHE A 238 -8.29 56.87 9.85
C PHE A 238 -8.43 55.34 9.88
N ARG A 239 -9.67 54.85 9.95
CA ARG A 239 -9.97 53.41 10.03
C ARG A 239 -9.54 52.66 8.78
N LEU A 240 -9.91 53.13 7.59
CA LEU A 240 -9.56 52.44 6.35
C LEU A 240 -8.09 52.64 5.96
N ALA A 241 -7.48 53.79 6.29
CA ALA A 241 -6.03 53.92 6.14
C ALA A 241 -5.26 52.94 7.05
N ALA A 242 -5.78 52.61 8.24
CA ALA A 242 -5.19 51.62 9.13
C ALA A 242 -5.38 50.19 8.59
N GLU A 243 -6.59 49.88 8.11
CA GLU A 243 -6.94 48.62 7.45
C GLU A 243 -6.07 48.32 6.24
N ASN A 244 -5.77 49.33 5.41
CA ASN A 244 -4.93 49.20 4.21
C ASN A 244 -3.43 49.51 4.45
N GLY A 245 -3.01 49.75 5.70
CA GLY A 245 -1.59 49.84 6.06
C GLY A 245 -0.89 51.18 5.77
N TYR A 246 -1.64 52.24 5.49
CA TYR A 246 -1.12 53.56 5.14
C TYR A 246 -0.68 54.38 6.36
N LEU A 247 0.45 54.02 6.94
CA LEU A 247 1.00 54.67 8.14
C LEU A 247 1.23 56.18 7.96
N THR A 248 1.65 56.63 6.77
CA THR A 248 1.88 58.06 6.48
C THR A 248 0.59 58.88 6.53
N VAL A 249 -0.55 58.30 6.13
CA VAL A 249 -1.86 58.93 6.27
C VAL A 249 -2.27 59.02 7.74
N LEU A 250 -2.06 57.97 8.54
CA LEU A 250 -2.32 58.01 9.98
C LEU A 250 -1.48 59.07 10.70
N GLN A 251 -0.22 59.24 10.30
CA GLN A 251 0.67 60.28 10.82
C GLN A 251 0.16 61.68 10.46
N PHE A 252 -0.26 61.90 9.22
CA PHE A 252 -0.87 63.16 8.78
C PHE A 252 -2.16 63.47 9.56
N LEU A 253 -3.07 62.51 9.70
CA LEU A 253 -4.32 62.71 10.46
C LEU A 253 -4.05 63.01 11.93
N ALA A 254 -3.07 62.33 12.53
CA ALA A 254 -2.63 62.60 13.91
C ALA A 254 -2.01 63.99 14.08
N GLU A 255 -1.26 64.47 13.08
CA GLU A 255 -0.70 65.83 13.07
C GLU A 255 -1.79 66.90 12.94
N LYS A 256 -2.79 66.67 12.08
CA LYS A 256 -3.87 67.63 11.83
C LYS A 256 -5.00 67.61 12.87
N ALA A 257 -5.16 66.52 13.62
CA ALA A 257 -6.14 66.41 14.68
C ALA A 257 -5.60 65.68 15.93
N PRO A 258 -4.56 66.21 16.60
CA PRO A 258 -3.90 65.52 17.72
C PRO A 258 -4.86 65.28 18.89
N ARG A 259 -5.80 66.22 19.15
CA ARG A 259 -6.82 66.08 20.21
C ARG A 259 -7.83 64.97 19.96
N LYS A 260 -7.99 64.52 18.71
CA LYS A 260 -8.93 63.47 18.32
C LYS A 260 -8.26 62.11 18.16
N LEU A 261 -6.92 62.04 18.25
CA LEU A 261 -6.17 60.81 17.98
C LEU A 261 -6.61 59.63 18.83
N SER A 262 -6.80 59.83 20.14
CA SER A 262 -7.30 58.77 21.03
C SER A 262 -8.70 58.31 20.61
N ALA A 263 -9.60 59.25 20.27
CA ALA A 263 -10.95 58.94 19.79
C ALA A 263 -10.96 58.19 18.45
N MET A 264 -10.06 58.55 17.51
CA MET A 264 -9.88 57.84 16.24
C MET A 264 -9.42 56.39 16.45
N ILE A 265 -8.50 56.17 17.39
CA ILE A 265 -7.93 54.85 17.69
C ILE A 265 -9.00 53.92 18.30
N VAL A 266 -9.75 54.39 19.30
CA VAL A 266 -10.74 53.55 20.02
C VAL A 266 -12.12 53.49 19.36
N ASN A 267 -12.33 54.23 18.27
CA ASN A 267 -13.61 54.28 17.56
C ASN A 267 -14.11 52.87 17.15
N GLN A 268 -15.43 52.69 17.14
CA GLN A 268 -16.11 51.45 16.75
C GLN A 268 -15.53 50.18 17.43
N ASN A 269 -15.22 50.28 18.72
CA ASN A 269 -14.54 49.22 19.49
C ASN A 269 -13.16 48.89 18.90
N CYS A 270 -12.28 49.89 18.84
CA CYS A 270 -10.90 49.74 18.36
C CYS A 270 -10.79 49.06 16.98
N SER A 271 -11.75 49.34 16.08
CA SER A 271 -11.84 48.64 14.79
C SER A 271 -10.60 48.86 13.92
N SER A 272 -9.98 50.02 14.00
CA SER A 272 -8.73 50.35 13.28
C SER A 272 -7.57 49.44 13.69
N PHE A 273 -7.45 49.12 15.00
CA PHE A 273 -6.45 48.20 15.53
C PHE A 273 -6.73 46.75 15.11
N LYS A 274 -8.00 46.34 15.16
CA LYS A 274 -8.45 45.01 14.72
C LYS A 274 -8.23 44.81 13.21
N ASN A 275 -8.65 45.75 12.36
CA ASN A 275 -8.55 45.65 10.90
C ASN A 275 -7.07 45.68 10.44
N ALA A 276 -6.21 46.45 11.12
CA ALA A 276 -4.78 46.40 10.87
C ALA A 276 -4.16 45.06 11.30
N ALA A 277 -4.69 44.40 12.33
CA ALA A 277 -4.26 43.06 12.74
C ALA A 277 -4.70 41.99 11.75
N GLU A 278 -5.93 42.12 11.24
CA GLU A 278 -6.52 41.27 10.21
C GLU A 278 -5.74 41.28 8.90
N ASN A 279 -5.19 42.44 8.50
CA ASN A 279 -4.39 42.59 7.27
C ASN A 279 -2.87 42.54 7.50
N GLY A 280 -2.41 42.15 8.70
CA GLY A 280 -0.98 41.91 8.96
C GLY A 280 -0.12 43.18 9.09
N HIS A 281 -0.72 44.35 9.31
CA HIS A 281 -0.04 45.64 9.37
C HIS A 281 0.55 45.96 10.75
N LEU A 282 1.57 45.19 11.16
CA LEU A 282 2.25 45.36 12.45
C LEU A 282 2.78 46.79 12.71
N SER A 283 3.21 47.50 11.66
CA SER A 283 3.70 48.89 11.78
C SER A 283 2.61 49.85 12.29
N ILE A 284 1.36 49.63 11.89
CA ILE A 284 0.18 50.39 12.32
C ILE A 284 -0.12 50.10 13.79
N LEU A 285 -0.12 48.83 14.20
CA LEU A 285 -0.32 48.43 15.60
C LEU A 285 0.72 49.07 16.53
N LYS A 286 2.00 49.01 16.14
CA LYS A 286 3.11 49.66 16.86
C LYS A 286 2.92 51.18 16.94
N TYR A 287 2.46 51.80 15.87
CA TYR A 287 2.18 53.23 15.85
C TYR A 287 1.03 53.61 16.81
N MET A 288 -0.10 52.92 16.76
CA MET A 288 -1.23 53.17 17.66
C MET A 288 -0.85 52.95 19.12
N ALA A 289 -0.15 51.85 19.43
CA ALA A 289 0.36 51.57 20.77
C ALA A 289 1.31 52.67 21.29
N LYS A 290 2.15 53.24 20.42
CA LYS A 290 3.02 54.37 20.77
C LYS A 290 2.24 55.67 20.99
N LYS A 291 1.15 55.88 20.26
CA LYS A 291 0.37 57.13 20.30
C LYS A 291 -0.73 57.17 21.35
N ALA A 292 -1.23 56.02 21.77
CA ALA A 292 -2.20 55.87 22.85
C ALA A 292 -1.80 54.69 23.77
N PRO A 293 -0.64 54.77 24.46
CA PRO A 293 -0.16 53.70 25.33
C PRO A 293 -1.15 53.35 26.45
N GLU A 294 -1.88 54.34 26.97
CA GLU A 294 -2.92 54.18 27.99
C GLU A 294 -4.13 53.36 27.51
N LYS A 295 -4.32 53.26 26.19
CA LYS A 295 -5.39 52.48 25.55
C LYS A 295 -4.94 51.11 25.06
N LEU A 296 -3.66 50.79 25.14
CA LEU A 296 -3.12 49.54 24.58
C LEU A 296 -3.80 48.29 25.14
N GLN A 297 -3.99 48.22 26.46
CA GLN A 297 -4.64 47.06 27.07
C GLN A 297 -6.13 46.95 26.70
N GLU A 298 -6.81 48.10 26.52
CA GLU A 298 -8.20 48.15 26.01
C GLU A 298 -8.26 47.64 24.56
N MET A 299 -7.36 48.10 23.68
CA MET A 299 -7.27 47.65 22.28
C MET A 299 -7.05 46.13 22.18
N ILE A 300 -6.16 45.58 23.01
CA ILE A 300 -5.86 44.14 23.03
C ILE A 300 -7.06 43.33 23.54
N ALA A 301 -7.70 43.75 24.63
CA ALA A 301 -8.80 43.01 25.25
C ALA A 301 -10.15 43.14 24.53
N THR A 302 -10.26 44.06 23.57
CA THR A 302 -11.51 44.38 22.88
C THR A 302 -12.13 43.14 22.21
N LYS A 303 -13.46 43.00 22.33
CA LYS A 303 -14.28 41.94 21.71
C LYS A 303 -13.70 40.53 21.90
N ASN A 304 -13.30 40.23 23.14
CA ASN A 304 -12.69 38.96 23.53
C ASN A 304 -11.44 38.65 22.68
N TYR A 305 -10.47 39.58 22.73
CA TYR A 305 -9.18 39.47 22.07
C TYR A 305 -9.29 39.30 20.54
N SER A 306 -10.21 40.03 19.89
CA SER A 306 -10.51 39.85 18.47
C SER A 306 -9.31 40.09 17.55
N ALA A 307 -8.44 41.05 17.88
CA ALA A 307 -7.23 41.32 17.10
C ALA A 307 -6.26 40.12 17.10
N PHE A 308 -6.13 39.42 18.24
CA PHE A 308 -5.31 38.21 18.36
C PHE A 308 -5.93 37.05 17.58
N ARG A 309 -7.25 36.82 17.72
CA ARG A 309 -7.94 35.72 17.01
C ARG A 309 -7.90 35.88 15.50
N ILE A 310 -8.20 37.07 14.98
CA ILE A 310 -8.24 37.31 13.53
C ILE A 310 -6.81 37.32 12.94
N ALA A 311 -5.80 37.79 13.68
CA ALA A 311 -4.42 37.64 13.26
C ALA A 311 -3.99 36.17 13.16
N ALA A 312 -4.44 35.31 14.07
CA ALA A 312 -4.19 33.86 14.00
C ALA A 312 -4.94 33.20 12.82
N GLU A 313 -6.20 33.58 12.61
CA GLU A 313 -7.01 33.14 11.48
C GLU A 313 -6.36 33.47 10.12
N ASN A 314 -5.69 34.61 10.00
CA ASN A 314 -4.99 35.05 8.78
C ASN A 314 -3.48 34.74 8.77
N GLY A 315 -2.96 34.00 9.76
CA GLY A 315 -1.58 33.52 9.76
C GLY A 315 -0.52 34.59 10.08
N HIS A 316 -0.91 35.73 10.66
CA HIS A 316 -0.03 36.85 10.97
C HIS A 316 0.74 36.65 12.28
N LEU A 317 1.68 35.67 12.28
CA LEU A 317 2.49 35.30 13.44
C LEU A 317 3.19 36.50 14.11
N SER A 318 3.77 37.42 13.32
CA SER A 318 4.47 38.60 13.86
C SER A 318 3.58 39.54 14.69
N ILE A 319 2.26 39.52 14.44
CA ILE A 319 1.29 40.24 15.25
C ILE A 319 0.99 39.47 16.53
N LEU A 320 0.85 38.15 16.48
CA LEU A 320 0.66 37.32 17.68
C LEU A 320 1.82 37.46 18.66
N GLU A 321 3.05 37.42 18.15
CA GLU A 321 4.28 37.64 18.93
C GLU A 321 4.28 39.02 19.58
N TYR A 322 3.93 40.07 18.82
CA TYR A 322 3.84 41.43 19.34
C TYR A 322 2.77 41.57 20.43
N LEU A 323 1.58 40.99 20.23
CA LEU A 323 0.50 41.04 21.22
C LEU A 323 0.88 40.27 22.50
N ALA A 324 1.54 39.12 22.36
CA ALA A 324 2.09 38.36 23.49
C ALA A 324 3.14 39.16 24.26
N GLU A 325 4.01 39.90 23.56
CA GLU A 325 5.01 40.78 24.17
C GLU A 325 4.36 41.95 24.94
N LYS A 326 3.27 42.52 24.41
CA LYS A 326 2.60 43.70 25.01
C LYS A 326 1.56 43.39 26.07
N ALA A 327 1.08 42.15 26.14
CA ALA A 327 0.15 41.70 27.17
C ALA A 327 0.48 40.28 27.67
N PRO A 328 1.69 40.04 28.22
CA PRO A 328 2.12 38.70 28.61
C PRO A 328 1.20 38.07 29.67
N GLY A 329 0.71 38.87 30.63
CA GLY A 329 -0.23 38.42 31.66
C GLY A 329 -1.63 38.04 31.14
N LYS A 330 -1.94 38.32 29.88
CA LYS A 330 -3.20 37.97 29.22
C LYS A 330 -3.05 36.89 28.15
N LEU A 331 -1.83 36.39 27.90
CA LEU A 331 -1.55 35.45 26.81
C LEU A 331 -2.41 34.19 26.88
N HIS A 332 -2.53 33.56 28.05
CA HIS A 332 -3.37 32.37 28.19
C HIS A 332 -4.86 32.67 28.02
N GLU A 333 -5.34 33.86 28.40
CA GLU A 333 -6.73 34.29 28.15
C GLU A 333 -6.96 34.53 26.65
N MET A 334 -5.98 35.13 25.95
CA MET A 334 -6.02 35.33 24.49
C MET A 334 -6.10 33.99 23.74
N ILE A 335 -5.30 33.01 24.14
CA ILE A 335 -5.28 31.67 23.54
C ILE A 335 -6.60 30.92 23.82
N ALA A 336 -7.12 30.98 25.05
CA ALA A 336 -8.34 30.28 25.44
C ALA A 336 -9.65 30.92 24.96
N ALA A 337 -9.58 32.14 24.43
CA ALA A 337 -10.75 32.91 24.01
C ALA A 337 -11.67 32.12 23.05
N GLU A 338 -12.98 32.17 23.34
CA GLU A 338 -14.03 31.50 22.56
C GLU A 338 -13.77 29.99 22.34
N GLY A 339 -13.19 29.32 23.34
CA GLY A 339 -12.88 27.90 23.28
C GLY A 339 -11.82 27.61 22.22
N TYR A 340 -10.66 28.28 22.34
CA TYR A 340 -9.51 28.09 21.47
C TYR A 340 -9.79 28.40 19.98
N LEU A 341 -10.65 29.38 19.71
CA LEU A 341 -11.03 29.73 18.33
C LEU A 341 -9.82 30.14 17.48
N ALA A 342 -8.85 30.86 18.04
CA ALA A 342 -7.64 31.26 17.31
C ALA A 342 -6.86 30.05 16.76
N PHE A 343 -6.71 29.00 17.57
CA PHE A 343 -6.05 27.75 17.17
C PHE A 343 -6.85 27.01 16.09
N ARG A 344 -8.18 26.87 16.29
CA ARG A 344 -9.06 26.20 15.32
C ARG A 344 -9.12 26.92 13.97
N ALA A 345 -9.19 28.26 13.98
CA ALA A 345 -9.21 29.07 12.76
C ALA A 345 -7.87 29.00 12.02
N ALA A 346 -6.74 29.08 12.74
CA ALA A 346 -5.41 28.88 12.15
C ALA A 346 -5.25 27.48 11.53
N ALA A 347 -5.78 26.43 12.19
CA ALA A 347 -5.77 25.07 11.66
C ALA A 347 -6.63 24.96 10.39
N ALA A 348 -7.82 25.56 10.42
CA ALA A 348 -8.74 25.62 9.28
C ALA A 348 -8.13 26.32 8.06
N ASN A 349 -7.25 27.31 8.26
CA ASN A 349 -6.58 28.04 7.18
C ASN A 349 -5.14 27.57 6.90
N GLY A 350 -4.69 26.48 7.53
CA GLY A 350 -3.40 25.86 7.23
C GLY A 350 -2.18 26.59 7.78
N HIS A 351 -2.35 27.46 8.78
CA HIS A 351 -1.28 28.29 9.35
C HIS A 351 -0.47 27.52 10.40
N LEU A 352 0.31 26.53 9.96
CA LEU A 352 1.10 25.67 10.84
C LEU A 352 2.04 26.45 11.78
N SER A 353 2.66 27.53 11.32
CA SER A 353 3.55 28.36 12.16
C SER A 353 2.83 29.01 13.35
N VAL A 354 1.54 29.30 13.21
CA VAL A 354 0.70 29.83 14.29
C VAL A 354 0.35 28.73 15.29
N LEU A 355 0.12 27.49 14.84
CA LEU A 355 -0.09 26.33 15.73
C LEU A 355 1.16 26.04 16.55
N GLN A 356 2.33 26.07 15.93
CA GLN A 356 3.62 25.92 16.60
C GLN A 356 3.86 27.03 17.64
N PHE A 357 3.47 28.27 17.34
CA PHE A 357 3.49 29.35 18.32
C PHE A 357 2.60 29.07 19.53
N PHE A 358 1.40 28.49 19.33
CA PHE A 358 0.54 28.09 20.44
C PHE A 358 1.17 26.98 21.29
N ALA A 359 1.79 25.98 20.67
CA ALA A 359 2.52 24.93 21.36
C ALA A 359 3.70 25.47 22.19
N GLU A 360 4.45 26.44 21.64
CA GLU A 360 5.55 27.09 22.34
C GLU A 360 5.07 27.93 23.53
N LYS A 361 3.98 28.69 23.37
CA LYS A 361 3.47 29.63 24.39
C LYS A 361 2.55 29.01 25.43
N ALA A 362 1.98 27.83 25.15
CA ALA A 362 1.09 27.12 26.07
C ALA A 362 1.29 25.60 26.04
N PRO A 363 2.53 25.09 26.27
CA PRO A 363 2.84 23.67 26.16
C PRO A 363 2.00 22.81 27.12
N GLU A 364 1.79 23.29 28.36
CA GLU A 364 1.00 22.58 29.38
C GLU A 364 -0.48 22.42 29.02
N LYS A 365 -1.00 23.25 28.11
CA LYS A 365 -2.39 23.22 27.66
C LYS A 365 -2.54 22.68 26.24
N LEU A 366 -1.46 22.31 25.56
CA LEU A 366 -1.49 21.92 24.15
C LEU A 366 -2.47 20.77 23.90
N HIS A 367 -2.45 19.74 24.76
CA HIS A 367 -3.40 18.63 24.65
C HIS A 367 -4.86 19.10 24.80
N GLU A 368 -5.15 19.98 25.76
CA GLU A 368 -6.50 20.55 25.94
C GLU A 368 -6.94 21.30 24.68
N ILE A 369 -6.05 22.14 24.12
CA ILE A 369 -6.27 22.91 22.89
C ILE A 369 -6.60 22.00 21.71
N ILE A 370 -5.81 20.93 21.51
CA ILE A 370 -5.99 19.97 20.41
C ILE A 370 -7.32 19.21 20.55
N THR A 371 -7.68 18.78 21.76
CA THR A 371 -8.93 18.02 22.03
C THR A 371 -10.19 18.88 22.03
N ALA A 372 -10.06 20.20 22.03
CA ALA A 372 -11.17 21.11 22.19
C ALA A 372 -12.28 20.88 21.15
N GLN A 373 -13.53 20.89 21.62
CA GLN A 373 -14.71 20.64 20.79
C GLN A 373 -14.63 19.32 20.01
N ASN A 374 -14.15 18.25 20.64
CA ASN A 374 -14.02 16.94 20.01
C ASN A 374 -13.08 16.95 18.78
N TYR A 375 -11.87 17.50 18.95
CA TYR A 375 -10.83 17.55 17.90
C TYR A 375 -11.21 18.37 16.66
N TYR A 376 -12.09 19.37 16.81
CA TYR A 376 -12.64 20.11 15.67
C TYR A 376 -11.58 20.84 14.81
N ALA A 377 -10.42 21.19 15.40
CA ALA A 377 -9.27 21.73 14.64
C ALA A 377 -8.78 20.75 13.55
N PHE A 378 -8.70 19.46 13.88
CA PHE A 378 -8.30 18.39 12.97
C PHE A 378 -9.32 18.23 11.84
N THR A 379 -10.61 18.22 12.18
CA THR A 379 -11.72 18.15 11.21
C THR A 379 -11.74 19.33 10.24
N LEU A 380 -11.54 20.56 10.74
CA LEU A 380 -11.49 21.75 9.89
C LEU A 380 -10.27 21.77 8.97
N ALA A 381 -9.10 21.35 9.47
CA ALA A 381 -7.91 21.21 8.64
C ALA A 381 -8.11 20.15 7.55
N ALA A 382 -8.80 19.04 7.86
CA ALA A 382 -9.11 17.98 6.90
C ALA A 382 -10.06 18.49 5.81
N LYS A 383 -11.13 19.20 6.23
CA LYS A 383 -12.12 19.83 5.36
C LYS A 383 -11.52 20.80 4.35
N ASN A 384 -10.47 21.52 4.73
CA ASN A 384 -9.84 22.54 3.91
C ASN A 384 -8.53 22.07 3.25
N GLY A 385 -8.16 20.80 3.41
CA GLY A 385 -7.06 20.19 2.66
C GLY A 385 -5.66 20.41 3.25
N HIS A 386 -5.54 20.74 4.53
CA HIS A 386 -4.27 21.12 5.17
C HIS A 386 -3.53 19.93 5.79
N LEU A 387 -2.96 19.07 4.94
CA LEU A 387 -2.24 17.85 5.35
C LEU A 387 -1.14 18.10 6.40
N SER A 388 -0.33 19.15 6.23
CA SER A 388 0.76 19.47 7.16
C SER A 388 0.27 19.78 8.58
N VAL A 389 -0.93 20.36 8.70
CA VAL A 389 -1.56 20.60 10.00
C VAL A 389 -2.03 19.27 10.62
N LEU A 390 -2.62 18.36 9.85
CA LEU A 390 -3.03 17.05 10.37
C LEU A 390 -1.83 16.25 10.89
N GLN A 391 -0.74 16.22 10.12
CA GLN A 391 0.49 15.55 10.50
C GLN A 391 1.06 16.15 11.78
N TYR A 392 1.12 17.48 11.88
CA TYR A 392 1.56 18.16 13.09
C TYR A 392 0.69 17.83 14.31
N LEU A 393 -0.64 17.85 14.18
CA LEU A 393 -1.55 17.50 15.28
C LEU A 393 -1.38 16.04 15.71
N ALA A 394 -1.12 15.14 14.77
CA ALA A 394 -0.85 13.73 15.05
C ALA A 394 0.50 13.54 15.77
N GLU A 395 1.52 14.32 15.41
CA GLU A 395 2.85 14.31 16.04
C GLU A 395 2.81 14.84 17.48
N GLU A 396 2.06 15.91 17.74
CA GLU A 396 1.90 16.50 19.07
C GLU A 396 1.00 15.67 20.01
N ALA A 397 0.13 14.82 19.45
CA ALA A 397 -0.76 13.95 20.23
C ALA A 397 -0.92 12.55 19.58
N PRO A 398 0.15 11.73 19.54
CA PRO A 398 0.16 10.47 18.80
C PRO A 398 -0.83 9.45 19.35
N GLY A 399 -1.01 9.42 20.67
CA GLY A 399 -2.01 8.55 21.32
C GLY A 399 -3.47 8.96 21.08
N LYS A 400 -3.72 10.07 20.36
CA LYS A 400 -5.04 10.62 20.07
C LYS A 400 -5.39 10.62 18.59
N LEU A 401 -4.50 10.22 17.70
CA LEU A 401 -4.77 10.20 16.26
C LEU A 401 -6.03 9.38 15.91
N GLN A 402 -6.19 8.21 16.54
CA GLN A 402 -7.39 7.39 16.31
C GLN A 402 -8.67 8.09 16.78
N ASP A 403 -8.63 8.75 17.95
CA ASP A 403 -9.75 9.54 18.48
C ASP A 403 -10.08 10.73 17.56
N MET A 404 -9.06 11.43 17.03
CA MET A 404 -9.22 12.55 16.10
C MET A 404 -9.92 12.14 14.81
N ILE A 405 -9.53 10.97 14.27
CA ILE A 405 -10.10 10.43 13.03
C ILE A 405 -11.54 9.97 13.24
N ALA A 406 -11.83 9.32 14.38
CA ALA A 406 -13.16 8.80 14.69
C ALA A 406 -14.15 9.86 15.19
N ALA A 407 -13.66 11.05 15.55
CA ALA A 407 -14.46 12.16 16.05
C ALA A 407 -15.64 12.49 15.13
N ASP A 408 -16.78 12.79 15.77
CA ASP A 408 -18.04 13.15 15.12
C ASP A 408 -18.45 12.18 13.98
N ASN A 409 -18.27 10.87 14.22
CA ASN A 409 -18.57 9.81 13.24
C ASN A 409 -17.72 9.94 11.96
N TYR A 410 -16.40 9.99 12.13
CA TYR A 410 -15.45 10.08 11.01
C TYR A 410 -15.65 11.33 10.13
N GLU A 411 -16.09 12.44 10.72
CA GLU A 411 -16.35 13.69 10.00
C GLU A 411 -15.12 14.19 9.24
N ALA A 412 -13.92 14.06 9.83
CA ALA A 412 -12.67 14.43 9.16
C ALA A 412 -12.46 13.66 7.85
N LEU A 413 -12.86 12.39 7.81
CA LEU A 413 -12.78 11.53 6.62
C LEU A 413 -13.80 11.96 5.56
N HIS A 414 -15.07 12.17 5.94
CA HIS A 414 -16.11 12.65 5.02
C HIS A 414 -15.73 13.99 4.39
N ARG A 415 -15.17 14.91 5.19
CA ARG A 415 -14.76 16.24 4.74
C ARG A 415 -13.49 16.26 3.88
N ALA A 416 -12.64 15.24 4.00
CA ALA A 416 -11.40 15.13 3.24
C ALA A 416 -11.59 14.65 1.78
N THR A 417 -12.80 14.22 1.40
CA THR A 417 -13.10 13.65 0.07
C THR A 417 -12.76 14.58 -1.11
N LEU A 418 -12.76 15.90 -0.91
CA LEU A 418 -12.36 16.88 -1.92
C LEU A 418 -10.83 17.08 -2.04
N HIS A 419 -10.04 16.45 -1.16
CA HIS A 419 -8.61 16.68 -1.00
C HIS A 419 -7.81 15.37 -0.98
N THR A 420 -7.38 14.89 -2.17
CA THR A 420 -6.67 13.61 -2.35
C THR A 420 -5.50 13.36 -1.38
N PRO A 421 -4.59 14.32 -1.12
CA PRO A 421 -3.49 14.08 -0.18
C PRO A 421 -3.97 13.82 1.26
N VAL A 422 -5.02 14.53 1.68
CA VAL A 422 -5.59 14.40 3.03
C VAL A 422 -6.33 13.08 3.16
N ILE A 423 -7.22 12.74 2.21
CA ILE A 423 -7.95 11.47 2.27
C ILE A 423 -7.00 10.27 2.21
N ASN A 424 -5.94 10.33 1.39
CA ASN A 424 -4.94 9.25 1.34
C ASN A 424 -4.15 9.13 2.66
N TYR A 425 -3.79 10.26 3.29
CA TYR A 425 -3.19 10.24 4.62
C TYR A 425 -4.13 9.62 5.65
N LEU A 426 -5.40 9.97 5.65
CA LEU A 426 -6.38 9.36 6.55
C LEU A 426 -6.55 7.86 6.25
N LEU A 427 -6.70 7.45 4.99
CA LEU A 427 -6.83 6.05 4.58
C LEU A 427 -5.57 5.21 4.88
N SER A 428 -4.40 5.84 5.07
CA SER A 428 -3.21 5.14 5.57
C SER A 428 -3.33 4.66 7.02
N GLN A 429 -4.35 5.13 7.74
CA GLN A 429 -4.66 4.70 9.10
C GLN A 429 -5.68 3.55 9.06
N ALA A 430 -5.36 2.43 9.72
CA ALA A 430 -6.13 1.20 9.63
C ALA A 430 -7.62 1.39 10.02
N ASN A 431 -7.90 2.17 11.06
CA ASN A 431 -9.26 2.48 11.53
C ASN A 431 -10.07 3.33 10.52
N ALA A 432 -9.41 4.26 9.81
CA ALA A 432 -10.05 5.06 8.78
C ALA A 432 -10.39 4.22 7.55
N LEU A 433 -9.45 3.37 7.10
CA LEU A 433 -9.69 2.45 5.98
C LEU A 433 -10.79 1.46 6.31
N ALA A 434 -10.79 0.91 7.52
CA ALA A 434 -11.83 -0.01 7.99
C ALA A 434 -13.23 0.62 7.91
N PHE A 435 -13.38 1.88 8.31
CA PHE A 435 -14.64 2.60 8.18
C PHE A 435 -14.98 2.89 6.72
N ALA A 436 -14.03 3.43 5.95
CA ALA A 436 -14.22 3.84 4.56
C ALA A 436 -14.66 2.67 3.67
N GLU A 437 -14.05 1.50 3.83
CA GLU A 437 -14.33 0.34 2.98
C GLU A 437 -15.71 -0.27 3.27
N GLN A 438 -16.21 -0.16 4.51
CA GLN A 438 -17.58 -0.57 4.87
C GLN A 438 -18.62 0.38 4.26
N HIS A 439 -18.28 1.67 4.12
CA HIS A 439 -19.12 2.70 3.52
C HIS A 439 -18.80 2.86 2.03
N HIS A 440 -18.78 1.74 1.30
CA HIS A 440 -18.37 1.67 -0.11
C HIS A 440 -19.07 2.70 -1.01
N LEU A 441 -20.37 2.94 -0.82
CA LEU A 441 -21.12 3.92 -1.62
C LEU A 441 -20.57 5.36 -1.51
N GLU A 442 -19.95 5.69 -0.38
CA GLU A 442 -19.45 7.03 -0.09
C GLU A 442 -17.97 7.19 -0.45
N PHE A 443 -17.16 6.15 -0.24
CA PHE A 443 -15.70 6.24 -0.34
C PHE A 443 -15.05 5.41 -1.45
N ALA A 444 -15.79 4.61 -2.23
CA ALA A 444 -15.21 3.74 -3.26
C ALA A 444 -14.27 4.48 -4.23
N GLN A 445 -14.64 5.69 -4.65
CA GLN A 445 -13.84 6.52 -5.56
C GLN A 445 -12.46 6.92 -5.00
N HIS A 446 -12.26 6.84 -3.69
CA HIS A 446 -10.99 7.14 -3.02
C HIS A 446 -10.30 5.88 -2.53
N VAL A 447 -11.05 4.89 -2.01
CA VAL A 447 -10.51 3.63 -1.48
C VAL A 447 -9.92 2.77 -2.60
N ILE A 448 -10.57 2.64 -3.75
CA ILE A 448 -10.09 1.77 -4.84
C ILE A 448 -8.74 2.24 -5.40
N PRO A 449 -8.55 3.54 -5.73
CA PRO A 449 -7.23 4.03 -6.15
C PRO A 449 -6.17 3.90 -5.06
N PHE A 450 -6.53 4.19 -3.80
CA PHE A 450 -5.61 4.05 -2.66
C PHE A 450 -5.12 2.60 -2.50
N VAL A 451 -6.03 1.63 -2.51
CA VAL A 451 -5.72 0.18 -2.44
C VAL A 451 -4.83 -0.25 -3.60
N THR A 452 -5.17 0.18 -4.82
CA THR A 452 -4.41 -0.17 -6.02
C THR A 452 -2.98 0.38 -5.94
N GLN A 453 -2.80 1.63 -5.51
CA GLN A 453 -1.47 2.21 -5.31
C GLN A 453 -0.70 1.48 -4.20
N LYS A 454 -1.34 1.19 -3.06
CA LYS A 454 -0.70 0.50 -1.94
C LYS A 454 -0.21 -0.90 -2.33
N LEU A 455 -0.97 -1.64 -3.15
CA LEU A 455 -0.56 -2.93 -3.70
C LEU A 455 0.68 -2.81 -4.61
N ALA A 456 0.68 -1.81 -5.50
CA ALA A 456 1.82 -1.56 -6.38
C ALA A 456 3.09 -1.22 -5.57
N ASP A 457 2.97 -0.38 -4.55
CA ASP A 457 4.09 -0.01 -3.67
C ASP A 457 4.65 -1.24 -2.92
N LEU A 458 3.77 -2.11 -2.40
CA LEU A 458 4.18 -3.35 -1.74
C LEU A 458 4.89 -4.31 -2.69
N GLN A 459 4.43 -4.42 -3.94
CA GLN A 459 5.07 -5.26 -4.94
C GLN A 459 6.48 -4.76 -5.27
N VAL A 460 6.67 -3.44 -5.36
CA VAL A 460 8.01 -2.83 -5.54
C VAL A 460 8.92 -3.11 -4.35
N GLN A 461 8.41 -2.96 -3.12
CA GLN A 461 9.16 -3.26 -1.90
C GLN A 461 9.60 -4.73 -1.86
N LYS A 462 8.68 -5.66 -2.14
CA LYS A 462 8.98 -7.08 -2.26
C LYS A 462 10.08 -7.34 -3.29
N ASN A 463 9.90 -6.85 -4.52
CA ASN A 463 10.86 -7.07 -5.60
C ASN A 463 12.26 -6.53 -5.26
N THR A 464 12.35 -5.43 -4.51
CA THR A 464 13.63 -4.85 -4.07
C THR A 464 14.30 -5.75 -3.03
N ILE A 465 13.55 -6.23 -2.04
CA ILE A 465 14.06 -7.17 -1.02
C ILE A 465 14.51 -8.49 -1.66
N GLU A 466 13.76 -9.00 -2.62
CA GLU A 466 14.06 -10.24 -3.34
C GLU A 466 15.23 -10.08 -4.33
N HIS A 467 15.47 -8.88 -4.86
CA HIS A 467 16.64 -8.59 -5.70
C HIS A 467 17.94 -8.70 -4.90
N ASP A 468 17.95 -8.23 -3.65
CA ASP A 468 19.11 -8.27 -2.77
C ASP A 468 19.37 -9.69 -2.20
N ASN A 469 18.32 -10.50 -2.05
CA ASN A 469 18.41 -11.90 -1.67
C ASN A 469 17.19 -12.69 -2.20
N ALA A 470 17.44 -13.57 -3.17
CA ALA A 470 16.41 -14.37 -3.86
C ALA A 470 15.60 -15.32 -2.95
N TYR A 471 16.04 -15.51 -1.70
CA TYR A 471 15.39 -16.37 -0.70
C TYR A 471 14.82 -15.58 0.50
N ALA A 472 14.83 -14.24 0.46
CA ALA A 472 14.28 -13.42 1.53
C ALA A 472 12.74 -13.47 1.52
N VAL A 473 12.14 -13.71 2.70
CA VAL A 473 10.69 -13.68 2.87
C VAL A 473 10.25 -12.23 3.10
N PHE A 474 9.46 -11.69 2.17
CA PHE A 474 8.83 -10.38 2.35
C PHE A 474 7.77 -10.43 3.47
N ASP A 475 7.95 -9.62 4.50
CA ASP A 475 6.99 -9.46 5.60
C ASP A 475 6.94 -8.01 6.10
N ILE A 476 5.85 -7.68 6.78
CA ILE A 476 5.61 -6.38 7.42
C ILE A 476 5.81 -6.51 8.93
N THR A 477 6.73 -5.73 9.47
CA THR A 477 7.08 -5.77 10.91
C THR A 477 6.19 -4.90 11.78
N SER A 478 5.53 -3.89 11.19
CA SER A 478 4.64 -2.98 11.91
C SER A 478 3.25 -3.61 12.12
N PRO A 479 2.78 -3.80 13.37
CA PRO A 479 1.46 -4.36 13.64
C PRO A 479 0.32 -3.51 13.05
N GLU A 480 0.46 -2.18 13.06
CA GLU A 480 -0.55 -1.27 12.51
C GLU A 480 -0.59 -1.34 10.98
N GLU A 481 0.55 -1.51 10.32
CA GLU A 481 0.57 -1.74 8.88
C GLU A 481 0.00 -3.12 8.52
N GLY A 482 0.28 -4.16 9.31
CA GLY A 482 -0.39 -5.46 9.17
C GLY A 482 -1.91 -5.36 9.24
N LYS A 483 -2.45 -4.58 10.19
CA LYS A 483 -3.90 -4.29 10.28
C LYS A 483 -4.41 -3.48 9.09
N LEU A 484 -3.65 -2.50 8.61
CA LEU A 484 -4.00 -1.74 7.41
C LEU A 484 -4.16 -2.70 6.21
N LEU A 485 -3.17 -3.59 6.00
CA LEU A 485 -3.20 -4.58 4.92
C LEU A 485 -4.32 -5.61 5.07
N PHE A 486 -4.68 -5.97 6.31
CA PHE A 486 -5.89 -6.76 6.57
C PHE A 486 -7.15 -6.07 6.04
N TYR A 487 -7.31 -4.76 6.24
CA TYR A 487 -8.45 -4.02 5.69
C TYR A 487 -8.37 -3.77 4.18
N VAL A 488 -7.15 -3.70 3.62
CA VAL A 488 -6.95 -3.74 2.16
C VAL A 488 -7.46 -5.08 1.60
N LEU A 489 -7.08 -6.20 2.21
CA LEU A 489 -7.56 -7.53 1.84
C LEU A 489 -9.09 -7.64 1.98
N ARG A 490 -9.65 -7.12 3.07
CA ARG A 490 -11.11 -7.05 3.27
C ARG A 490 -11.82 -6.29 2.14
N ASN A 491 -11.24 -5.17 1.71
CA ASN A 491 -11.76 -4.40 0.58
C ASN A 491 -11.70 -5.19 -0.74
N LEU A 492 -10.61 -5.89 -1.04
CA LEU A 492 -10.51 -6.74 -2.24
C LEU A 492 -11.55 -7.86 -2.25
N ILE A 493 -11.75 -8.51 -1.10
CA ILE A 493 -12.80 -9.54 -0.95
C ILE A 493 -14.18 -8.93 -1.22
N ARG A 494 -14.42 -7.69 -0.76
CA ARG A 494 -15.67 -6.96 -0.97
C ARG A 494 -15.96 -6.66 -2.44
N GLN A 495 -14.94 -6.38 -3.23
CA GLN A 495 -15.09 -6.08 -4.66
C GLN A 495 -15.56 -7.31 -5.46
N ASN A 496 -15.27 -8.54 -4.97
CA ASN A 496 -15.63 -9.81 -5.61
C ASN A 496 -15.26 -9.86 -7.11
N ASP A 497 -14.07 -9.37 -7.44
CA ASP A 497 -13.53 -9.34 -8.81
C ASP A 497 -12.56 -10.53 -9.03
N PRO A 498 -12.87 -11.48 -9.94
CA PRO A 498 -12.01 -12.61 -10.24
C PRO A 498 -10.60 -12.22 -10.69
N ALA A 499 -10.43 -11.04 -11.33
CA ALA A 499 -9.13 -10.55 -11.76
C ALA A 499 -8.19 -10.21 -10.59
N ARG A 500 -8.73 -10.07 -9.38
CA ARG A 500 -8.00 -9.74 -8.14
C ARG A 500 -7.53 -10.97 -7.36
N ARG A 501 -7.66 -12.17 -7.93
CA ARG A 501 -7.21 -13.43 -7.30
C ARG A 501 -5.75 -13.36 -6.87
N ASP A 502 -4.88 -12.85 -7.74
CA ASP A 502 -3.44 -12.75 -7.47
C ASP A 502 -3.13 -11.70 -6.40
N ASP A 503 -3.86 -10.58 -6.38
CA ASP A 503 -3.73 -9.54 -5.34
C ASP A 503 -4.12 -10.09 -3.95
N ILE A 504 -5.21 -10.87 -3.88
CA ILE A 504 -5.67 -11.55 -2.66
C ILE A 504 -4.65 -12.58 -2.20
N LEU A 505 -4.15 -13.41 -3.12
CA LEU A 505 -3.13 -14.42 -2.82
C LEU A 505 -1.83 -13.77 -2.33
N PHE A 506 -1.41 -12.68 -2.97
CA PHE A 506 -0.23 -11.91 -2.58
C PHE A 506 -0.34 -11.40 -1.15
N LEU A 507 -1.44 -10.72 -0.78
CA LEU A 507 -1.63 -10.24 0.59
C LEU A 507 -1.68 -11.39 1.62
N ILE A 508 -2.32 -12.52 1.29
CA ILE A 508 -2.36 -13.70 2.16
C ILE A 508 -0.98 -14.39 2.29
N SER A 509 -0.08 -14.18 1.33
CA SER A 509 1.28 -14.72 1.38
C SER A 509 2.16 -13.99 2.40
N ILE A 510 1.86 -12.71 2.72
CA ILE A 510 2.58 -11.91 3.70
C ILE A 510 2.35 -12.51 5.10
N PRO A 511 3.40 -12.97 5.82
CA PRO A 511 3.24 -13.70 7.07
C PRO A 511 2.41 -12.96 8.15
N SER A 512 2.66 -11.67 8.36
CA SER A 512 1.92 -10.81 9.29
C SER A 512 0.43 -10.68 8.96
N VAL A 513 0.06 -10.54 7.68
CA VAL A 513 -1.35 -10.50 7.24
C VAL A 513 -2.00 -11.88 7.40
N LYS A 514 -1.28 -12.94 7.02
CA LYS A 514 -1.72 -14.33 7.18
C LYS A 514 -2.01 -14.70 8.62
N ALA A 515 -1.17 -14.22 9.54
CA ALA A 515 -1.34 -14.41 10.97
C ALA A 515 -2.65 -13.75 11.46
N LEU A 516 -3.05 -12.61 10.88
CA LEU A 516 -4.27 -11.91 11.26
C LEU A 516 -5.55 -12.54 10.70
N ALA A 517 -5.48 -13.34 9.63
CA ALA A 517 -6.64 -13.83 8.87
C ALA A 517 -7.68 -14.62 9.69
N HIS A 518 -7.26 -15.29 10.77
CA HIS A 518 -8.15 -16.04 11.68
C HIS A 518 -8.43 -15.31 13.00
N THR A 519 -7.66 -14.27 13.30
CA THR A 519 -7.74 -13.54 14.58
C THR A 519 -8.87 -12.51 14.58
N GLU A 520 -9.30 -12.10 15.77
CA GLU A 520 -10.27 -11.02 15.96
C GLU A 520 -9.58 -9.66 15.78
N VAL A 521 -9.42 -9.21 14.53
CA VAL A 521 -8.93 -7.85 14.22
C VAL A 521 -10.01 -6.82 14.54
N THR A 522 -11.25 -7.09 14.10
CA THR A 522 -12.44 -6.41 14.60
C THR A 522 -12.94 -7.15 15.86
N PRO A 523 -13.19 -6.44 16.98
CA PRO A 523 -13.63 -7.09 18.22
C PRO A 523 -14.87 -7.97 18.01
N HIS A 524 -14.84 -9.20 18.55
CA HIS A 524 -15.94 -10.17 18.45
C HIS A 524 -16.24 -10.68 17.03
N GLN A 525 -15.29 -10.57 16.11
CA GLN A 525 -15.43 -11.08 14.74
C GLN A 525 -14.28 -12.01 14.34
N PRO A 526 -14.25 -13.26 14.85
CA PRO A 526 -13.30 -14.26 14.39
C PRO A 526 -13.57 -14.63 12.92
N ASN A 527 -12.51 -15.03 12.18
CA ASN A 527 -12.58 -15.37 10.75
C ASN A 527 -13.33 -14.33 9.90
N GLU A 528 -13.20 -13.05 10.22
CA GLU A 528 -13.96 -11.97 9.58
C GLU A 528 -13.86 -12.00 8.05
N LEU A 529 -12.66 -12.20 7.50
CA LEU A 529 -12.44 -12.24 6.05
C LEU A 529 -13.17 -13.41 5.38
N LEU A 530 -13.20 -14.58 6.01
CA LEU A 530 -13.88 -15.77 5.49
C LEU A 530 -15.39 -15.59 5.54
N ARG A 531 -15.90 -15.05 6.65
CA ARG A 531 -17.34 -14.76 6.82
C ARG A 531 -17.81 -13.70 5.83
N LEU A 532 -16.98 -12.69 5.55
CA LEU A 532 -17.25 -11.71 4.51
C LEU A 532 -17.30 -12.38 3.12
N ALA A 533 -16.29 -13.19 2.77
CA ALA A 533 -16.26 -13.91 1.50
C ALA A 533 -17.51 -14.80 1.32
N LEU A 534 -17.92 -15.51 2.36
CA LEU A 534 -19.17 -16.29 2.39
C LEU A 534 -20.39 -15.40 2.13
N SER A 535 -20.53 -14.29 2.85
CA SER A 535 -21.70 -13.41 2.73
C SER A 535 -21.85 -12.76 1.34
N LEU A 536 -20.75 -12.63 0.60
CA LEU A 536 -20.72 -12.04 -0.73
C LEU A 536 -20.73 -13.08 -1.85
N GLY A 537 -20.63 -14.38 -1.52
CA GLY A 537 -20.46 -15.44 -2.52
C GLY A 537 -19.11 -15.35 -3.26
N ASN A 538 -18.08 -14.80 -2.63
CA ASN A 538 -16.73 -14.72 -3.21
C ASN A 538 -16.00 -16.05 -3.03
N GLU A 539 -16.25 -16.98 -3.96
CA GLU A 539 -15.68 -18.33 -3.98
C GLU A 539 -14.15 -18.32 -3.97
N THR A 540 -13.55 -17.47 -4.80
CA THR A 540 -12.08 -17.35 -4.91
C THR A 540 -11.44 -16.96 -3.57
N ALA A 541 -12.00 -15.95 -2.88
CA ALA A 541 -11.49 -15.54 -1.58
C ALA A 541 -11.72 -16.61 -0.51
N ALA A 542 -12.91 -17.24 -0.49
CA ALA A 542 -13.25 -18.28 0.46
C ALA A 542 -12.31 -19.50 0.31
N GLU A 543 -12.08 -19.95 -0.92
CA GLU A 543 -11.09 -20.98 -1.25
C GLU A 543 -9.72 -20.62 -0.67
N LEU A 544 -9.17 -19.45 -1.05
CA LEU A 544 -7.82 -19.02 -0.64
C LEU A 544 -7.68 -18.96 0.89
N LEU A 545 -8.68 -18.40 1.59
CA LEU A 545 -8.70 -18.29 3.05
C LEU A 545 -8.82 -19.65 3.75
N LEU A 546 -9.65 -20.57 3.25
CA LEU A 546 -9.74 -21.95 3.75
C LEU A 546 -8.45 -22.75 3.53
N GLY A 547 -7.53 -22.26 2.68
CA GLY A 547 -6.17 -22.77 2.57
C GLY A 547 -5.29 -22.51 3.80
N ILE A 548 -5.67 -21.58 4.68
CA ILE A 548 -4.95 -21.28 5.92
C ILE A 548 -5.45 -22.24 7.02
N PRO A 549 -4.58 -23.11 7.60
CA PRO A 549 -5.02 -24.12 8.57
C PRO A 549 -5.78 -23.54 9.76
N ALA A 550 -5.29 -22.43 10.33
CA ALA A 550 -5.93 -21.77 11.47
C ALA A 550 -7.33 -21.22 11.14
N VAL A 551 -7.52 -20.65 9.94
CA VAL A 551 -8.84 -20.18 9.47
C VAL A 551 -9.81 -21.34 9.35
N ARG A 552 -9.37 -22.45 8.72
CA ARG A 552 -10.20 -23.64 8.53
C ARG A 552 -10.55 -24.33 9.85
N GLU A 553 -9.59 -24.49 10.76
CA GLU A 553 -9.84 -25.08 12.08
C GLU A 553 -10.91 -24.28 12.84
N LEU A 554 -10.80 -22.95 12.84
CA LEU A 554 -11.78 -22.07 13.47
C LEU A 554 -13.13 -22.09 12.76
N ALA A 555 -13.15 -22.24 11.43
CA ALA A 555 -14.38 -22.41 10.67
C ALA A 555 -15.07 -23.74 11.03
N ALA A 556 -14.33 -24.84 11.11
CA ALA A 556 -14.86 -26.15 11.49
C ALA A 556 -15.44 -26.15 12.92
N GLN A 557 -14.77 -25.49 13.87
CA GLN A 557 -15.28 -25.30 15.24
C GLN A 557 -16.63 -24.56 15.28
N ASN A 558 -16.87 -23.67 14.31
CA ASN A 558 -18.10 -22.90 14.17
C ASN A 558 -19.05 -23.48 13.11
N ASN A 559 -18.93 -24.78 12.80
CA ASN A 559 -19.75 -25.47 11.80
C ASN A 559 -19.78 -24.73 10.44
N PHE A 560 -18.62 -24.29 9.99
CA PHE A 560 -18.40 -23.50 8.77
C PHE A 560 -19.33 -22.29 8.63
N TYR A 561 -19.74 -21.70 9.77
CA TYR A 561 -20.69 -20.59 9.81
C TYR A 561 -22.00 -20.88 9.06
N HIS A 562 -22.45 -22.14 9.04
CA HIS A 562 -23.68 -22.58 8.36
C HIS A 562 -24.91 -21.77 8.81
N ALA A 563 -24.94 -21.27 10.05
CA ALA A 563 -26.02 -20.42 10.54
C ALA A 563 -26.07 -19.02 9.88
N GLU A 564 -24.98 -18.58 9.24
CA GLU A 564 -24.86 -17.28 8.56
C GLU A 564 -25.07 -17.39 7.04
N GLN A 565 -25.28 -18.62 6.52
CA GLN A 565 -25.51 -18.87 5.10
C GLN A 565 -26.86 -18.31 4.64
N HIS A 566 -26.82 -17.29 3.79
CA HIS A 566 -27.99 -16.78 3.06
C HIS A 566 -28.08 -17.30 1.61
N GLY A 567 -27.15 -18.17 1.19
CA GLY A 567 -27.21 -18.96 -0.05
C GLY A 567 -26.04 -18.77 -1.04
N ALA A 568 -25.87 -19.79 -1.90
CA ALA A 568 -24.91 -20.04 -2.99
C ALA A 568 -23.55 -20.70 -2.65
N LEU A 569 -22.86 -20.31 -1.57
CA LEU A 569 -21.51 -20.83 -1.29
C LEU A 569 -21.51 -21.87 -0.15
N ASP A 570 -21.15 -23.12 -0.49
CA ASP A 570 -20.97 -24.18 0.50
C ASP A 570 -19.50 -24.22 0.96
N LEU A 571 -19.22 -23.53 2.07
CA LEU A 571 -17.87 -23.52 2.66
C LEU A 571 -17.42 -24.92 3.08
N GLN A 572 -18.34 -25.81 3.44
CA GLN A 572 -18.00 -27.18 3.79
C GLN A 572 -17.61 -27.95 2.53
N ALA A 573 -18.34 -27.82 1.42
CA ALA A 573 -17.95 -28.40 0.13
C ALA A 573 -16.63 -27.81 -0.40
N LEU A 574 -16.42 -26.49 -0.31
CA LEU A 574 -15.15 -25.86 -0.72
C LEU A 574 -13.98 -26.28 0.17
N ALA A 575 -14.22 -26.41 1.49
CA ALA A 575 -13.25 -26.97 2.41
C ALA A 575 -12.99 -28.45 2.11
N GLN A 576 -14.00 -29.20 1.66
CA GLN A 576 -13.93 -30.61 1.26
C GLN A 576 -13.18 -30.83 -0.06
N ASP A 577 -13.41 -29.97 -1.05
CA ASP A 577 -12.74 -30.02 -2.36
C ASP A 577 -11.26 -29.61 -2.24
N ARG A 578 -10.94 -28.69 -1.33
CA ARG A 578 -9.56 -28.50 -0.87
C ARG A 578 -9.09 -29.56 0.11
N GLU A 579 -9.97 -30.20 0.87
CA GLU A 579 -9.61 -31.41 1.60
C GLU A 579 -9.26 -32.53 0.65
N SER A 580 -9.71 -32.60 -0.62
CA SER A 580 -9.09 -33.48 -1.64
C SER A 580 -7.57 -33.24 -1.76
N SER A 581 -7.11 -32.04 -1.37
CA SER A 581 -5.69 -31.67 -1.26
C SER A 581 -5.05 -31.76 0.13
N MET A 582 -5.84 -31.92 1.19
CA MET A 582 -5.37 -32.15 2.58
C MET A 582 -5.63 -33.57 3.11
N THR A 583 -6.46 -34.35 2.41
CA THR A 583 -6.78 -35.79 2.58
C THR A 583 -5.91 -36.65 1.67
N ALA A 584 -4.98 -36.04 0.93
CA ALA A 584 -3.94 -36.79 0.21
C ALA A 584 -3.10 -37.65 1.17
N LEU A 585 -3.00 -37.24 2.44
CA LEU A 585 -2.44 -38.03 3.54
C LEU A 585 -3.54 -38.42 4.52
N THR A 586 -3.63 -39.71 4.82
CA THR A 586 -4.47 -40.30 5.87
C THR A 586 -4.18 -39.67 7.24
N GLN A 587 -5.12 -39.74 8.18
CA GLN A 587 -4.89 -39.26 9.56
C GLN A 587 -3.62 -39.87 10.19
N GLY A 588 -3.32 -41.13 9.85
CA GLY A 588 -2.08 -41.78 10.24
C GLY A 588 -0.86 -41.07 9.65
N GLU A 589 -0.84 -40.80 8.34
CA GLU A 589 0.25 -40.10 7.66
C GLU A 589 0.47 -38.66 8.15
N GLN A 590 -0.61 -37.93 8.43
CA GLN A 590 -0.53 -36.59 9.02
C GLN A 590 0.14 -36.60 10.39
N GLN A 591 -0.17 -37.59 11.23
CA GLN A 591 0.53 -37.78 12.50
C GLN A 591 2.01 -38.10 12.27
N ARG A 592 2.33 -38.94 11.28
CA ARG A 592 3.73 -39.27 10.92
C ARG A 592 4.54 -38.04 10.52
N LEU A 593 3.96 -37.21 9.67
CA LEU A 593 4.57 -35.96 9.24
C LEU A 593 4.75 -34.98 10.39
N LYS A 594 3.74 -34.83 11.27
CA LYS A 594 3.81 -33.94 12.44
C LYS A 594 4.95 -34.33 13.40
N ARG A 595 5.22 -35.63 13.55
CA ARG A 595 6.36 -36.14 14.35
C ARG A 595 7.70 -35.69 13.76
N ALA A 596 7.90 -35.93 12.47
CA ALA A 596 9.12 -35.50 11.77
C ALA A 596 9.32 -33.99 11.85
N ILE A 597 8.25 -33.20 11.63
CA ILE A 597 8.28 -31.74 11.79
C ILE A 597 8.73 -31.36 13.21
N THR A 598 8.14 -31.95 14.25
CA THR A 598 8.48 -31.62 15.64
C THR A 598 9.96 -31.86 15.95
N HIS A 599 10.54 -32.92 15.38
CA HIS A 599 11.95 -33.27 15.59
C HIS A 599 12.92 -32.36 14.81
N TYR A 600 12.67 -32.13 13.52
CA TYR A 600 13.62 -31.43 12.63
C TYR A 600 13.40 -29.91 12.56
N GLN A 601 12.24 -29.39 12.98
CA GLN A 601 11.95 -27.95 12.93
C GLN A 601 12.88 -27.08 13.78
N PRO A 602 13.36 -27.49 14.98
CA PRO A 602 14.39 -26.75 15.71
C PRO A 602 15.71 -26.64 14.93
N MET A 603 16.15 -27.72 14.28
CA MET A 603 17.36 -27.74 13.45
C MET A 603 17.19 -26.85 12.22
N LEU A 604 16.01 -26.89 11.58
CA LEU A 604 15.68 -26.03 10.45
C LEU A 604 15.63 -24.54 10.84
N LYS A 605 15.17 -24.21 12.05
CA LYS A 605 15.23 -22.83 12.58
C LYS A 605 16.65 -22.34 12.83
N GLN A 606 17.55 -23.24 13.24
CA GLN A 606 18.96 -22.91 13.48
C GLN A 606 19.73 -22.72 12.18
N ALA A 607 19.49 -23.57 11.17
CA ALA A 607 20.15 -23.47 9.86
C ALA A 607 19.49 -22.44 8.92
N SER A 608 18.21 -22.12 9.13
CA SER A 608 17.31 -21.39 8.21
C SER A 608 16.94 -22.19 6.95
N VAL A 609 15.70 -21.99 6.46
CA VAL A 609 15.20 -22.65 5.24
C VAL A 609 16.08 -22.32 4.02
N PRO A 610 16.51 -21.06 3.77
CA PRO A 610 17.37 -20.74 2.64
C PRO A 610 18.69 -21.52 2.63
N ALA A 611 19.39 -21.62 3.76
CA ALA A 611 20.68 -22.31 3.81
C ALA A 611 20.55 -23.81 3.56
N VAL A 612 19.48 -24.45 4.05
CA VAL A 612 19.21 -25.87 3.81
C VAL A 612 18.81 -26.12 2.36
N MET A 613 18.05 -25.20 1.74
CA MET A 613 17.76 -25.27 0.30
C MET A 613 19.05 -25.11 -0.52
N GLU A 614 19.91 -24.17 -0.17
CA GLU A 614 21.21 -23.95 -0.82
C GLU A 614 22.12 -25.20 -0.73
N ASP A 615 22.14 -25.85 0.42
CA ASP A 615 22.87 -27.11 0.63
C ASP A 615 22.30 -28.26 -0.24
N LEU A 616 20.97 -28.37 -0.33
CA LEU A 616 20.31 -29.32 -1.24
C LEU A 616 20.68 -29.06 -2.72
N TYR A 617 20.65 -27.80 -3.15
CA TYR A 617 21.09 -27.42 -4.50
C TYR A 617 22.55 -27.75 -4.77
N THR A 618 23.42 -27.45 -3.81
CA THR A 618 24.85 -27.72 -3.90
C THR A 618 25.09 -29.23 -4.01
N THR A 619 24.38 -30.01 -3.21
CA THR A 619 24.43 -31.48 -3.22
C THR A 619 23.96 -32.02 -4.58
N LEU A 620 22.81 -31.57 -5.09
CA LEU A 620 22.32 -31.95 -6.42
C LEU A 620 23.31 -31.60 -7.53
N THR A 621 23.94 -30.43 -7.45
CA THR A 621 24.95 -29.96 -8.41
C THR A 621 26.16 -30.91 -8.42
N GLN A 622 26.72 -31.22 -7.24
CA GLN A 622 27.85 -32.13 -7.11
C GLN A 622 27.53 -33.54 -7.62
N HIS A 623 26.34 -34.06 -7.32
CA HIS A 623 25.90 -35.37 -7.79
C HIS A 623 25.74 -35.42 -9.32
N TYR A 624 25.27 -34.33 -9.94
CA TYR A 624 25.20 -34.25 -11.40
C TYR A 624 26.60 -34.19 -12.03
N GLU A 625 27.54 -33.46 -11.43
CA GLU A 625 28.92 -33.38 -11.94
C GLU A 625 29.67 -34.71 -11.84
N GLN A 626 29.35 -35.55 -10.85
CA GLN A 626 29.92 -36.89 -10.69
C GLN A 626 29.37 -37.90 -11.70
N ASN A 627 28.10 -37.74 -12.11
CA ASN A 627 27.45 -38.59 -13.09
C ASN A 627 26.59 -37.74 -14.05
N PRO A 628 27.21 -37.05 -15.02
CA PRO A 628 26.51 -36.14 -15.90
C PRO A 628 25.73 -36.91 -16.98
N ALA A 629 24.64 -36.30 -17.47
CA ALA A 629 23.87 -36.89 -18.54
C ALA A 629 24.69 -36.88 -19.86
N THR A 630 24.64 -37.98 -20.62
CA THR A 630 25.41 -38.12 -21.87
C THR A 630 24.50 -38.46 -23.05
N LEU A 631 24.68 -37.75 -24.16
CA LEU A 631 23.96 -37.99 -25.41
C LEU A 631 24.92 -38.58 -26.45
N THR A 632 24.56 -39.72 -27.06
CA THR A 632 25.35 -40.32 -28.15
C THR A 632 24.74 -39.95 -29.49
N ILE A 633 25.50 -39.26 -30.33
CA ILE A 633 25.08 -38.82 -31.65
C ILE A 633 25.86 -39.60 -32.70
N GLU A 634 25.16 -40.07 -33.73
CA GLU A 634 25.78 -40.76 -34.86
C GLU A 634 25.90 -39.82 -36.06
N HIS A 635 27.13 -39.48 -36.44
CA HIS A 635 27.39 -38.65 -37.61
C HIS A 635 28.36 -39.36 -38.55
N GLN A 636 27.92 -39.63 -39.79
CA GLN A 636 28.70 -40.34 -40.82
C GLN A 636 29.28 -41.70 -40.37
N GLY A 637 28.51 -42.48 -39.59
CA GLY A 637 28.90 -43.82 -39.13
C GLY A 637 29.92 -43.86 -37.98
N LYS A 638 30.16 -42.72 -37.31
CA LYS A 638 30.99 -42.64 -36.10
C LYS A 638 30.15 -42.11 -34.94
N GLN A 639 30.03 -42.91 -33.87
CA GLN A 639 29.33 -42.52 -32.65
C GLN A 639 30.22 -41.57 -31.83
N THR A 640 29.68 -40.40 -31.48
CA THR A 640 30.33 -39.42 -30.60
C THR A 640 29.43 -39.16 -29.40
N THR A 641 29.97 -39.30 -28.20
CA THR A 641 29.23 -39.06 -26.95
C THR A 641 29.52 -37.64 -26.46
N ILE A 642 28.46 -36.85 -26.29
CA ILE A 642 28.51 -35.49 -25.73
C ILE A 642 28.06 -35.56 -24.27
N THR A 643 28.84 -34.95 -23.38
CA THR A 643 28.43 -34.72 -21.99
C THR A 643 27.61 -33.44 -21.90
N LEU A 644 26.40 -33.55 -21.36
CA LEU A 644 25.44 -32.46 -21.28
C LEU A 644 25.69 -31.60 -20.02
N PRO A 645 25.82 -30.27 -20.14
CA PRO A 645 26.11 -29.39 -19.01
C PRO A 645 24.90 -29.19 -18.08
N LEU A 646 25.13 -28.83 -16.80
CA LEU A 646 24.01 -28.62 -15.88
C LEU A 646 23.13 -27.41 -16.25
N ARG A 647 23.76 -26.30 -16.67
CA ARG A 647 23.13 -24.99 -16.88
C ARG A 647 22.64 -24.78 -18.31
N TRP A 648 21.56 -24.00 -18.47
CA TRP A 648 20.91 -23.74 -19.75
C TRP A 648 21.80 -22.98 -20.72
N GLU A 649 22.50 -21.96 -20.22
CA GLU A 649 23.37 -21.12 -21.04
C GLU A 649 24.52 -21.94 -21.65
N ALA A 650 25.02 -22.92 -20.90
CA ALA A 650 26.07 -23.83 -21.36
C ALA A 650 25.54 -24.83 -22.40
N LEU A 651 24.28 -25.26 -22.31
CA LEU A 651 23.63 -26.09 -23.33
C LEU A 651 23.46 -25.31 -24.64
N GLN A 652 23.00 -24.06 -24.55
CA GLN A 652 22.84 -23.19 -25.73
C GLN A 652 24.16 -22.94 -26.45
N ALA A 653 25.27 -22.86 -25.71
CA ALA A 653 26.62 -22.73 -26.26
C ALA A 653 27.11 -23.97 -27.03
N LEU A 654 26.44 -25.11 -26.94
CA LEU A 654 26.78 -26.32 -27.72
C LEU A 654 26.28 -26.27 -29.18
N HIS A 655 25.42 -25.30 -29.53
CA HIS A 655 24.90 -25.09 -30.89
C HIS A 655 24.39 -26.38 -31.58
N LEU A 656 23.63 -27.18 -30.83
CA LEU A 656 23.02 -28.42 -31.33
C LEU A 656 21.96 -28.11 -32.39
N ASP A 657 21.84 -28.96 -33.42
CA ASP A 657 20.73 -28.89 -34.38
C ASP A 657 19.41 -29.35 -33.73
N GLU A 658 18.28 -28.89 -34.27
CA GLU A 658 16.95 -29.06 -33.64
C GLU A 658 16.63 -30.51 -33.22
N PRO A 659 16.86 -31.56 -34.05
CA PRO A 659 16.60 -32.94 -33.64
C PRO A 659 17.47 -33.39 -32.46
N THR A 660 18.77 -33.06 -32.51
CA THR A 660 19.73 -33.38 -31.44
C THR A 660 19.43 -32.61 -30.16
N HIS A 661 18.96 -31.37 -30.27
CA HIS A 661 18.52 -30.57 -29.12
C HIS A 661 17.31 -31.20 -28.44
N GLN A 662 16.32 -31.66 -29.20
CA GLN A 662 15.17 -32.39 -28.66
C GLN A 662 15.58 -33.72 -27.98
N ASP A 663 16.55 -34.43 -28.55
CA ASP A 663 17.09 -35.64 -27.92
C ASP A 663 17.92 -35.33 -26.66
N ALA A 664 18.63 -34.20 -26.61
CA ALA A 664 19.29 -33.71 -25.40
C ALA A 664 18.28 -33.40 -24.28
N LEU A 665 17.15 -32.77 -24.61
CA LEU A 665 16.06 -32.51 -23.65
C LEU A 665 15.49 -33.81 -23.09
N LYS A 666 15.23 -34.83 -23.92
CA LYS A 666 14.79 -36.15 -23.45
C LYS A 666 15.79 -36.78 -22.48
N VAL A 667 17.08 -36.67 -22.77
CA VAL A 667 18.14 -37.18 -21.88
C VAL A 667 18.15 -36.44 -20.53
N TYR A 668 17.98 -35.12 -20.52
CA TYR A 668 17.81 -34.36 -19.26
C TYR A 668 16.56 -34.78 -18.48
N TYR A 669 15.46 -35.04 -19.17
CA TYR A 669 14.18 -35.41 -18.54
C TYR A 669 14.25 -36.80 -17.90
N GLN A 670 15.03 -37.70 -18.49
CA GLN A 670 15.31 -39.04 -17.93
C GLN A 670 16.33 -38.99 -16.78
N HIS A 671 17.19 -37.98 -16.73
CA HIS A 671 18.19 -37.85 -15.68
C HIS A 671 17.59 -37.33 -14.37
N LYS A 672 17.42 -38.24 -13.40
CA LYS A 672 16.73 -37.98 -12.11
C LYS A 672 17.30 -36.78 -11.35
N VAL A 673 18.62 -36.74 -11.14
CA VAL A 673 19.29 -35.64 -10.41
C VAL A 673 19.08 -34.29 -11.12
N HIS A 674 19.11 -34.28 -12.45
CA HIS A 674 18.92 -33.04 -13.22
C HIS A 674 17.47 -32.58 -13.16
N SER A 675 16.53 -33.50 -13.28
CA SER A 675 15.10 -33.22 -13.16
C SER A 675 14.71 -32.71 -11.77
N ALA A 676 15.28 -33.28 -10.71
CA ALA A 676 15.12 -32.77 -9.35
C ALA A 676 15.73 -31.36 -9.19
N TRP A 677 16.91 -31.11 -9.77
CA TRP A 677 17.54 -29.78 -9.77
C TRP A 677 16.69 -28.74 -10.50
N ARG A 678 16.20 -29.05 -11.71
CA ARG A 678 15.31 -28.17 -12.49
C ARG A 678 13.99 -27.89 -11.80
N TYR A 679 13.42 -28.85 -11.09
CA TYR A 679 12.19 -28.64 -10.32
C TYR A 679 12.38 -27.47 -9.35
N LEU A 680 13.55 -27.36 -8.73
CA LEU A 680 13.83 -26.31 -7.78
C LEU A 680 14.24 -24.99 -8.49
N SER A 681 14.88 -25.02 -9.65
CA SER A 681 15.45 -23.82 -10.28
C SER A 681 14.47 -22.68 -10.62
N LYS A 682 14.93 -21.43 -10.42
CA LYS A 682 14.23 -20.18 -10.74
C LYS A 682 15.16 -19.18 -11.47
N PRO A 683 14.88 -18.79 -12.72
CA PRO A 683 13.85 -19.34 -13.60
C PRO A 683 14.20 -20.77 -14.04
N ASN A 684 13.22 -21.54 -14.50
CA ASN A 684 13.42 -22.86 -15.10
C ASN A 684 13.21 -22.76 -16.63
N PRO A 685 14.27 -22.53 -17.42
CA PRO A 685 14.17 -22.37 -18.87
C PRO A 685 13.89 -23.67 -19.63
N TRP A 686 13.90 -24.84 -18.97
CA TRP A 686 13.59 -26.12 -19.59
C TRP A 686 12.09 -26.47 -19.56
N MET A 687 11.25 -25.57 -19.07
CA MET A 687 9.80 -25.79 -19.01
C MET A 687 9.16 -25.72 -20.39
N HIS A 688 8.18 -26.59 -20.64
CA HIS A 688 7.37 -26.52 -21.86
C HIS A 688 6.49 -25.26 -21.88
N GLU A 689 6.22 -24.69 -23.05
CA GLU A 689 5.47 -23.43 -23.19
C GLU A 689 4.05 -23.52 -22.59
N GLN A 690 3.44 -24.70 -22.66
CA GLN A 690 2.09 -25.01 -22.19
C GLN A 690 2.05 -25.59 -20.77
N ALA A 691 3.17 -25.63 -20.04
CA ALA A 691 3.19 -26.12 -18.67
C ALA A 691 2.17 -25.35 -17.79
N SER A 692 1.23 -26.09 -17.19
CA SER A 692 0.26 -25.54 -16.24
C SER A 692 0.81 -25.59 -14.81
N TYR A 693 0.23 -24.82 -13.88
CA TYR A 693 0.66 -24.74 -12.47
C TYR A 693 2.11 -24.24 -12.25
N VAL A 694 2.50 -23.20 -12.98
CA VAL A 694 3.80 -22.53 -12.88
C VAL A 694 3.66 -21.08 -12.40
N TYR A 695 4.71 -20.52 -11.80
CA TYR A 695 4.84 -19.08 -11.63
C TYR A 695 5.41 -18.45 -12.90
N VAL A 696 4.95 -17.25 -13.23
CA VAL A 696 5.37 -16.47 -14.41
C VAL A 696 5.98 -15.15 -13.95
N ASN A 697 7.14 -14.77 -14.50
CA ASN A 697 7.70 -13.46 -14.22
C ASN A 697 6.79 -12.36 -14.81
N PRO A 698 6.26 -11.42 -14.01
CA PRO A 698 5.39 -10.35 -14.49
C PRO A 698 6.11 -9.36 -15.44
N HIS A 699 7.44 -9.32 -15.40
CA HIS A 699 8.27 -8.47 -16.26
C HIS A 699 8.80 -9.17 -17.52
N ASN A 700 8.74 -10.50 -17.56
CA ASN A 700 9.16 -11.31 -18.70
C ASN A 700 8.32 -12.59 -18.77
N THR A 701 7.25 -12.59 -19.57
CA THR A 701 6.33 -13.74 -19.66
C THR A 701 6.96 -15.03 -20.21
N ALA A 702 8.19 -14.94 -20.75
CA ALA A 702 8.98 -16.10 -21.15
C ALA A 702 9.66 -16.82 -19.96
N GLU A 703 9.83 -16.16 -18.81
CA GLU A 703 10.41 -16.75 -17.62
C GLU A 703 9.32 -17.40 -16.76
N LYS A 704 9.45 -18.72 -16.59
CA LYS A 704 8.55 -19.55 -15.81
C LYS A 704 9.34 -20.45 -14.86
N TRP A 705 8.76 -20.83 -13.74
CA TRP A 705 9.33 -21.82 -12.82
C TRP A 705 8.23 -22.54 -12.03
N SER A 706 8.61 -23.61 -11.33
CA SER A 706 7.66 -24.45 -10.62
C SER A 706 7.16 -23.75 -9.34
N THR A 707 6.03 -24.19 -8.79
CA THR A 707 5.50 -23.67 -7.53
C THR A 707 6.22 -24.20 -6.28
N PHE A 708 7.52 -24.54 -6.39
CA PHE A 708 8.27 -25.17 -5.29
C PHE A 708 8.45 -24.25 -4.06
N GLU A 709 8.35 -22.92 -4.22
CA GLU A 709 8.53 -21.96 -3.12
C GLU A 709 7.55 -22.20 -1.96
N GLU A 710 6.32 -22.64 -2.26
CA GLU A 710 5.31 -22.95 -1.25
C GLU A 710 5.68 -24.19 -0.40
N TYR A 711 6.62 -25.01 -0.87
CA TYR A 711 7.05 -26.25 -0.24
C TYR A 711 8.47 -26.19 0.32
N GLN A 712 9.20 -25.09 0.19
CA GLN A 712 10.61 -25.01 0.62
C GLN A 712 10.79 -25.48 2.07
N SER A 713 9.94 -25.04 3.00
CA SER A 713 10.02 -25.48 4.39
C SER A 713 9.81 -27.00 4.56
N LEU A 714 8.95 -27.61 3.73
CA LEU A 714 8.70 -29.05 3.78
C LEU A 714 9.85 -29.82 3.12
N ILE A 715 10.31 -29.39 1.96
CA ILE A 715 11.44 -29.96 1.22
C ILE A 715 12.71 -29.92 2.09
N SER A 716 13.02 -28.77 2.71
CA SER A 716 14.17 -28.63 3.61
C SER A 716 14.06 -29.56 4.83
N MET A 717 12.87 -29.68 5.43
CA MET A 717 12.66 -30.57 6.57
C MET A 717 12.86 -32.04 6.19
N LEU A 718 12.29 -32.46 5.05
CA LEU A 718 12.43 -33.82 4.54
C LEU A 718 13.88 -34.11 4.13
N TYR A 719 14.58 -33.15 3.52
CA TYR A 719 15.99 -33.27 3.20
C TYR A 719 16.86 -33.46 4.46
N LEU A 720 16.59 -32.70 5.53
CA LEU A 720 17.26 -32.95 6.82
C LEU A 720 17.00 -34.37 7.35
N ALA A 721 15.77 -34.87 7.22
CA ALA A 721 15.43 -36.24 7.63
C ALA A 721 16.13 -37.30 6.76
N VAL A 722 16.31 -37.03 5.47
CA VAL A 722 17.06 -37.91 4.56
C VAL A 722 18.54 -37.95 4.95
N MET A 723 19.11 -36.79 5.29
CA MET A 723 20.52 -36.64 5.61
C MET A 723 20.89 -37.02 7.05
N ASP A 724 19.91 -37.30 7.91
CA ASP A 724 20.15 -37.69 9.29
C ASP A 724 20.70 -39.12 9.42
N LYS A 725 22.02 -39.21 9.61
CA LYS A 725 22.76 -40.46 9.85
C LYS A 725 22.61 -41.00 11.28
N THR A 726 22.06 -40.21 12.21
CA THR A 726 21.87 -40.62 13.61
C THR A 726 20.64 -41.51 13.78
N MET A 727 19.69 -41.45 12.83
CA MET A 727 18.50 -42.28 12.81
C MET A 727 18.74 -43.59 12.05
N PRO A 728 18.39 -44.76 12.63
CA PRO A 728 18.60 -46.05 11.99
C PRO A 728 17.75 -46.20 10.72
N CYS A 729 18.28 -46.87 9.71
CA CYS A 729 17.49 -47.25 8.53
C CYS A 729 16.69 -48.53 8.83
N ILE A 730 15.43 -48.58 8.39
CA ILE A 730 14.49 -49.69 8.61
C ILE A 730 13.94 -50.20 7.27
N ASP A 731 13.20 -51.32 7.29
CA ASP A 731 12.61 -51.96 6.10
C ASP A 731 13.64 -52.28 4.99
N HIS A 732 14.84 -52.72 5.38
CA HIS A 732 15.95 -53.07 4.48
C HIS A 732 16.53 -51.90 3.66
N HIS A 733 16.19 -50.65 3.98
CA HIS A 733 16.81 -49.48 3.37
C HIS A 733 18.23 -49.22 3.92
N THR A 734 19.11 -48.69 3.07
CA THR A 734 20.37 -48.03 3.46
C THR A 734 20.25 -46.51 3.36
N PHE A 735 21.23 -45.79 3.90
CA PHE A 735 21.30 -44.33 3.78
C PHE A 735 21.34 -43.89 2.30
N GLU A 736 22.09 -44.61 1.48
CA GLU A 736 22.19 -44.39 0.03
C GLU A 736 20.85 -44.59 -0.65
N SER A 737 20.14 -45.69 -0.35
CA SER A 737 18.81 -45.95 -0.94
C SER A 737 17.75 -44.93 -0.51
N ARG A 738 17.85 -44.35 0.69
CA ARG A 738 16.95 -43.29 1.18
C ARG A 738 17.17 -42.00 0.41
N TRP A 739 18.44 -41.63 0.19
CA TRP A 739 18.81 -40.48 -0.63
C TRP A 739 18.36 -40.65 -2.08
N GLU A 740 18.65 -41.80 -2.70
CA GLU A 740 18.24 -42.09 -4.08
C GLU A 740 16.72 -41.98 -4.25
N HIS A 741 15.95 -42.56 -3.32
CA HIS A 741 14.50 -42.48 -3.35
C HIS A 741 13.99 -41.04 -3.19
N PHE A 742 14.60 -40.23 -2.32
CA PHE A 742 14.24 -38.81 -2.18
C PHE A 742 14.42 -38.04 -3.49
N ILE A 743 15.53 -38.29 -4.19
CA ILE A 743 15.80 -37.68 -5.50
C ILE A 743 14.85 -38.18 -6.57
N ASP A 744 14.50 -39.46 -6.56
CA ASP A 744 13.51 -40.03 -7.47
C ASP A 744 12.16 -39.34 -7.34
N GLU A 745 11.71 -39.13 -6.10
CA GLU A 745 10.44 -38.47 -5.83
C GLU A 745 10.43 -36.99 -6.25
N LEU A 746 11.52 -36.25 -6.00
CA LEU A 746 11.68 -34.87 -6.50
C LEU A 746 11.73 -34.80 -8.03
N ALA A 747 12.44 -35.73 -8.67
CA ALA A 747 12.51 -35.82 -10.12
C ALA A 747 11.14 -36.08 -10.73
N LEU A 748 10.35 -36.96 -10.13
CA LEU A 748 9.00 -37.30 -10.57
C LEU A 748 8.01 -36.13 -10.37
N ILE A 749 8.20 -35.29 -9.35
CA ILE A 749 7.46 -34.01 -9.23
C ILE A 749 7.85 -33.06 -10.37
N GLY A 750 9.15 -32.95 -10.67
CA GLY A 750 9.67 -32.10 -11.74
C GLY A 750 9.16 -32.46 -13.14
N ARG A 751 8.81 -33.73 -13.38
CA ARG A 751 8.33 -34.23 -14.67
C ARG A 751 7.01 -33.63 -15.14
N ALA A 752 6.16 -33.16 -14.22
CA ALA A 752 4.90 -32.51 -14.57
C ALA A 752 5.06 -31.21 -15.40
N HIS A 753 6.28 -30.67 -15.55
CA HIS A 753 6.53 -29.47 -16.35
C HIS A 753 7.15 -29.76 -17.73
N ASN A 754 7.22 -31.04 -18.14
CA ASN A 754 7.92 -31.50 -19.35
C ASN A 754 6.98 -32.00 -20.50
N TRP A 755 5.65 -31.87 -20.40
CA TRP A 755 4.68 -32.55 -21.29
C TRP A 755 4.81 -32.22 -22.79
N ASP A 756 4.62 -33.23 -23.65
CA ASP A 756 4.59 -33.11 -25.11
C ASP A 756 3.33 -33.73 -25.79
N LYS A 757 2.41 -34.38 -25.04
CA LYS A 757 1.21 -35.07 -25.58
C LYS A 757 -0.04 -34.99 -24.67
N THR A 758 -1.22 -35.27 -25.24
CA THR A 758 -2.53 -35.33 -24.53
C THR A 758 -3.31 -36.61 -24.87
N ARG A 759 -3.92 -37.27 -23.89
CA ARG A 759 -4.83 -38.44 -24.05
C ARG A 759 -6.16 -38.18 -23.34
N ILE A 760 -7.23 -38.83 -23.79
CA ILE A 760 -8.53 -38.74 -23.10
C ILE A 760 -8.65 -39.96 -22.19
N ILE A 761 -8.80 -39.74 -20.89
CA ILE A 761 -9.09 -40.76 -19.89
C ILE A 761 -10.52 -40.63 -19.38
N THR A 762 -11.04 -41.67 -18.76
CA THR A 762 -12.32 -41.65 -18.07
C THR A 762 -12.05 -41.64 -16.57
N ASP A 763 -12.57 -40.64 -15.85
CA ASP A 763 -12.39 -40.56 -14.39
C ASP A 763 -13.27 -41.58 -13.63
N ALA A 764 -13.13 -41.60 -12.30
CA ALA A 764 -13.86 -42.53 -11.44
C ALA A 764 -15.40 -42.32 -11.46
N ASP A 765 -15.85 -41.18 -11.97
CA ASP A 765 -17.25 -40.79 -12.10
C ASP A 765 -17.75 -40.91 -13.56
N GLU A 766 -17.01 -41.66 -14.40
CA GLU A 766 -17.30 -41.95 -15.81
C GLU A 766 -17.25 -40.72 -16.75
N ASN A 767 -16.66 -39.60 -16.33
CA ASN A 767 -16.50 -38.43 -17.19
C ASN A 767 -15.26 -38.56 -18.07
N GLN A 768 -15.35 -38.12 -19.33
CA GLN A 768 -14.20 -38.02 -20.22
C GLN A 768 -13.37 -36.78 -19.87
N VAL A 769 -12.16 -37.00 -19.35
CA VAL A 769 -11.21 -35.96 -18.95
C VAL A 769 -9.97 -36.07 -19.81
N THR A 770 -9.55 -34.95 -20.42
CA THR A 770 -8.28 -34.87 -21.14
C THR A 770 -7.12 -34.83 -20.13
N GLU A 771 -6.20 -35.79 -20.22
CA GLU A 771 -4.96 -35.88 -19.45
C GLU A 771 -3.75 -35.54 -20.33
N GLU A 772 -2.92 -34.62 -19.87
CA GLU A 772 -1.64 -34.27 -20.47
C GLU A 772 -0.55 -35.21 -19.91
N PHE A 773 0.33 -35.77 -20.76
CA PHE A 773 1.30 -36.81 -20.36
C PHE A 773 2.61 -36.79 -21.17
N ASP A 774 3.67 -37.39 -20.59
CA ASP A 774 4.97 -37.76 -21.20
C ASP A 774 5.10 -39.29 -21.10
N ASP A 775 5.03 -40.03 -22.22
CA ASP A 775 5.00 -41.51 -22.18
C ASP A 775 6.34 -42.21 -22.34
N LEU A 776 7.29 -41.96 -21.45
CA LEU A 776 8.11 -43.10 -21.01
C LEU A 776 8.01 -43.40 -19.50
N GLU A 777 6.78 -43.20 -19.01
CA GLU A 777 6.02 -43.72 -17.83
C GLU A 777 6.67 -43.60 -16.42
N GLY A 778 5.97 -43.14 -15.36
CA GLY A 778 4.56 -42.76 -15.21
C GLY A 778 4.35 -41.44 -14.45
N ASP A 779 3.29 -40.72 -14.82
CA ASP A 779 2.92 -39.40 -14.30
C ASP A 779 1.86 -39.44 -13.19
N ARG A 780 2.10 -38.62 -12.15
CA ARG A 780 1.27 -37.50 -11.64
C ARG A 780 1.93 -36.98 -10.34
N PRO A 781 2.01 -35.66 -10.13
CA PRO A 781 0.81 -34.84 -10.00
C PRO A 781 0.85 -33.42 -10.60
N SER A 782 -0.23 -33.10 -11.32
CA SER A 782 -0.58 -31.77 -11.85
C SER A 782 -1.36 -30.90 -10.85
N CYS A 783 -1.29 -31.17 -9.54
CA CYS A 783 -2.02 -30.41 -8.53
C CYS A 783 -1.29 -30.37 -7.17
N PHE A 784 -1.61 -29.34 -6.37
CA PHE A 784 -1.00 -29.06 -5.05
C PHE A 784 -1.06 -30.26 -4.07
N SER A 785 -2.07 -31.12 -4.21
CA SER A 785 -2.28 -32.29 -3.35
C SER A 785 -1.26 -33.40 -3.58
N GLY A 786 -0.95 -33.70 -4.83
CA GLY A 786 -0.06 -34.81 -5.16
C GLY A 786 1.40 -34.46 -4.89
N VAL A 787 1.80 -33.18 -5.01
CA VAL A 787 3.15 -32.74 -4.65
C VAL A 787 3.42 -33.02 -3.18
N LYS A 788 2.50 -32.66 -2.28
CA LYS A 788 2.63 -32.96 -0.84
C LYS A 788 2.69 -34.44 -0.52
N ARG A 789 1.86 -35.25 -1.16
CA ARG A 789 1.84 -36.72 -0.95
C ARG A 789 3.16 -37.34 -1.38
N ARG A 790 3.67 -36.95 -2.54
CA ARG A 790 4.94 -37.42 -3.09
C ARG A 790 6.12 -36.99 -2.23
N LEU A 791 6.13 -35.73 -1.78
CA LEU A 791 7.09 -35.24 -0.79
C LEU A 791 7.03 -36.04 0.52
N PHE A 792 5.84 -36.35 1.05
CA PHE A 792 5.74 -37.19 2.26
C PHE A 792 6.32 -38.61 2.06
N GLN A 793 6.12 -39.20 0.87
CA GLN A 793 6.63 -40.53 0.51
C GLN A 793 8.13 -40.55 0.16
N SER A 794 8.78 -39.39 0.13
CA SER A 794 10.18 -39.24 -0.28
C SER A 794 11.21 -39.71 0.75
N VAL A 795 10.80 -40.00 1.99
CA VAL A 795 11.70 -40.39 3.09
C VAL A 795 11.42 -41.82 3.55
N LEU A 796 11.60 -42.80 2.65
CA LEU A 796 11.46 -44.22 2.97
C LEU A 796 12.59 -44.73 3.88
N GLY A 797 12.29 -45.76 4.68
CA GLY A 797 13.28 -46.36 5.59
C GLY A 797 13.68 -45.47 6.77
N HIS A 798 12.88 -44.44 7.10
CA HIS A 798 13.08 -43.58 8.26
C HIS A 798 12.03 -43.87 9.37
N PRO A 799 12.41 -44.06 10.64
CA PRO A 799 11.51 -44.51 11.71
C PRO A 799 10.28 -43.65 11.98
N PHE A 800 10.32 -42.35 11.70
CA PHE A 800 9.15 -41.47 11.83
C PHE A 800 8.09 -41.63 10.74
N PHE A 801 8.43 -42.25 9.60
CA PHE A 801 7.54 -42.34 8.44
C PHE A 801 6.88 -43.72 8.28
N ILE A 802 7.23 -44.71 9.12
CA ILE A 802 6.61 -46.05 9.16
C ILE A 802 5.36 -46.10 10.05
N LEU A 803 4.45 -47.03 9.74
CA LEU A 803 3.37 -47.45 10.63
C LEU A 803 3.83 -48.68 11.42
N LEU A 804 3.92 -48.57 12.75
CA LEU A 804 4.31 -49.67 13.60
C LEU A 804 3.17 -50.71 13.69
N THR A 805 3.40 -51.93 13.21
CA THR A 805 2.46 -53.05 13.25
C THR A 805 2.87 -54.11 14.26
N GLU A 806 1.95 -55.02 14.61
CA GLU A 806 2.27 -56.15 15.49
C GLU A 806 3.38 -57.03 14.91
N ASP A 807 3.46 -57.17 13.59
CA ASP A 807 4.47 -58.00 12.92
C ASP A 807 5.87 -57.38 13.00
N ILE A 808 5.99 -56.05 12.89
CA ILE A 808 7.24 -55.33 13.16
C ILE A 808 7.67 -55.56 14.61
N ILE A 809 6.74 -55.46 15.57
CA ILE A 809 7.05 -55.74 16.98
C ILE A 809 7.42 -57.21 17.21
N LYS A 810 6.78 -58.18 16.54
CA LYS A 810 7.17 -59.59 16.60
C LYS A 810 8.58 -59.82 16.06
N GLN A 811 8.98 -59.09 15.02
CA GLN A 811 10.33 -59.16 14.48
C GLN A 811 11.34 -58.58 15.47
N GLU A 812 11.09 -57.41 16.05
CA GLU A 812 11.94 -56.82 17.08
C GLU A 812 12.08 -57.74 18.30
N ILE A 813 10.99 -58.37 18.75
CA ILE A 813 11.01 -59.39 19.82
C ILE A 813 11.87 -60.57 19.42
N ARG A 814 11.73 -61.08 18.19
CA ARG A 814 12.50 -62.22 17.68
C ARG A 814 14.00 -61.91 17.67
N GLU A 815 14.40 -60.76 17.15
CA GLU A 815 15.80 -60.32 17.07
C GLU A 815 16.39 -60.15 18.47
N PHE A 816 15.67 -59.47 19.38
CA PHE A 816 16.08 -59.30 20.77
C PHE A 816 16.23 -60.64 21.51
N VAL A 817 15.24 -61.53 21.40
CA VAL A 817 15.26 -62.85 22.06
C VAL A 817 16.42 -63.70 21.55
N ARG A 818 16.62 -63.76 20.23
CA ARG A 818 17.75 -64.50 19.64
C ARG A 818 19.09 -63.95 20.11
N GLN A 819 19.24 -62.63 20.11
CA GLN A 819 20.48 -61.98 20.53
C GLN A 819 20.76 -62.22 22.03
N HIS A 820 19.75 -62.08 22.90
CA HIS A 820 19.91 -62.34 24.34
C HIS A 820 20.34 -63.78 24.62
N PHE A 821 19.71 -64.77 23.98
CA PHE A 821 20.09 -66.18 24.19
C PHE A 821 21.47 -66.49 23.62
N LYS A 822 21.83 -65.92 22.47
CA LYS A 822 23.18 -66.01 21.92
C LYS A 822 24.23 -65.45 22.88
N ASP A 823 23.90 -64.37 23.58
CA ASP A 823 24.81 -63.71 24.54
C ASP A 823 24.85 -64.40 25.92
N CYS A 824 23.87 -65.24 26.27
CA CYS A 824 23.81 -65.91 27.59
C CYS A 824 24.19 -67.39 27.56
N ILE A 825 24.14 -68.03 26.38
CA ILE A 825 24.52 -69.43 26.19
C ILE A 825 26.00 -69.48 25.77
N HIS A 826 26.83 -70.06 26.63
CA HIS A 826 28.26 -70.21 26.44
C HIS A 826 28.68 -71.66 26.66
N ASP A 827 29.89 -72.03 26.26
CA ASP A 827 30.36 -73.43 26.31
C ASP A 827 30.24 -74.07 27.71
N THR A 828 30.30 -73.27 28.79
CA THR A 828 30.25 -73.74 30.18
C THR A 828 28.85 -74.06 30.71
N ASN A 829 27.78 -73.49 30.12
CA ASN A 829 26.40 -73.72 30.53
C ASN A 829 25.56 -74.41 29.44
N ARG A 830 26.05 -74.46 28.18
CA ARG A 830 25.34 -75.00 27.02
C ARG A 830 24.91 -76.45 27.21
N ASP A 831 25.81 -77.33 27.67
CA ASP A 831 25.49 -78.76 27.80
C ASP A 831 24.39 -79.02 28.84
N ALA A 832 24.40 -78.30 29.96
CA ALA A 832 23.37 -78.39 30.99
C ALA A 832 22.02 -77.87 30.48
N ILE A 833 22.01 -76.76 29.74
CA ILE A 833 20.80 -76.18 29.15
C ILE A 833 20.26 -77.07 28.02
N LYS A 834 21.13 -77.63 27.16
CA LYS A 834 20.78 -78.56 26.08
C LYS A 834 20.12 -79.82 26.64
N SER A 835 20.69 -80.42 27.68
CA SER A 835 20.10 -81.58 28.35
C SER A 835 18.73 -81.26 28.95
N ALA A 836 18.57 -80.11 29.62
CA ALA A 836 17.30 -79.66 30.18
C ALA A 836 16.24 -79.33 29.11
N TRP A 837 16.67 -78.83 27.94
CA TRP A 837 15.82 -78.60 26.77
C TRP A 837 15.29 -79.90 26.19
N GLU A 838 16.20 -80.83 25.86
CA GLU A 838 15.92 -82.11 25.21
C GLU A 838 14.97 -83.00 26.04
N LYS A 839 15.13 -83.04 27.37
CA LYS A 839 14.25 -83.80 28.27
C LYS A 839 12.76 -83.49 28.07
N GLY A 840 12.40 -82.24 27.78
CA GLY A 840 10.99 -81.91 27.49
C GLY A 840 10.53 -82.24 26.08
N ILE A 841 11.45 -82.44 25.13
CA ILE A 841 11.13 -82.92 23.77
C ILE A 841 10.85 -84.43 23.82
N ILE A 842 11.61 -85.18 24.63
CA ILE A 842 11.43 -86.63 24.82
C ILE A 842 10.44 -87.00 25.93
N LEU A 843 9.76 -86.02 26.53
CA LEU A 843 8.75 -86.17 27.59
C LEU A 843 9.28 -86.80 28.89
N GLU A 844 10.55 -86.60 29.22
CA GLU A 844 11.15 -86.95 30.51
C GLU A 844 10.97 -85.84 31.55
N GLU A 845 10.79 -86.21 32.83
CA GLU A 845 10.65 -85.24 33.91
C GLU A 845 11.94 -84.47 34.17
N ARG A 846 11.87 -83.13 34.14
CA ARG A 846 12.98 -82.23 34.47
C ARG A 846 13.24 -82.17 35.96
N THR A 847 14.49 -82.36 36.36
CA THR A 847 14.97 -82.22 37.74
C THR A 847 15.03 -80.75 38.18
N ASN A 848 15.22 -80.50 39.47
CA ASN A 848 15.41 -79.13 39.98
C ASN A 848 16.64 -78.45 39.37
N GLU A 849 17.71 -79.21 39.09
CA GLU A 849 18.93 -78.73 38.45
C GLU A 849 18.69 -78.32 36.99
N ASP A 850 17.85 -79.07 36.26
CA ASP A 850 17.43 -78.72 34.90
C ASP A 850 16.63 -77.41 34.88
N TRP A 851 15.77 -77.19 35.87
CA TRP A 851 15.01 -75.93 36.00
C TRP A 851 15.89 -74.75 36.41
N GLU A 852 16.91 -74.96 37.25
CA GLU A 852 17.90 -73.93 37.59
C GLU A 852 18.71 -73.51 36.35
N ALA A 853 19.15 -74.48 35.53
CA ALA A 853 19.88 -74.19 34.29
C ALA A 853 19.03 -73.41 33.27
N LEU A 854 17.75 -73.75 33.10
CA LEU A 854 16.84 -73.03 32.20
C LEU A 854 16.51 -71.61 32.70
N LYS A 855 16.33 -71.43 34.02
CA LYS A 855 16.06 -70.11 34.62
C LYS A 855 17.29 -69.20 34.65
N ALA A 856 18.50 -69.76 34.63
CA ALA A 856 19.74 -68.99 34.62
C ALA A 856 19.89 -68.10 33.37
N VAL A 857 19.21 -68.45 32.27
CA VAL A 857 19.21 -67.70 31.01
C VAL A 857 17.91 -66.92 30.75
N ASP A 858 16.99 -66.90 31.71
CA ASP A 858 15.75 -66.13 31.61
C ASP A 858 16.02 -64.64 31.43
N ILE A 859 15.08 -63.97 30.78
CA ILE A 859 15.17 -62.55 30.48
C ILE A 859 14.71 -61.79 31.74
N SER A 860 15.65 -61.13 32.41
CA SER A 860 15.34 -60.33 33.60
C SER A 860 14.44 -59.13 33.25
N GLN A 861 13.67 -58.66 34.24
CA GLN A 861 12.83 -57.48 34.06
C GLN A 861 13.65 -56.25 33.64
N GLU A 862 14.87 -56.08 34.17
CA GLU A 862 15.76 -54.97 33.79
C GLU A 862 16.16 -55.00 32.31
N LYS A 863 16.42 -56.18 31.75
CA LYS A 863 16.72 -56.34 30.31
C LYS A 863 15.50 -56.10 29.44
N LEU A 864 14.32 -56.56 29.87
CA LEU A 864 13.06 -56.26 29.20
C LEU A 864 12.74 -54.75 29.20
N ASP A 865 12.95 -54.08 30.33
CA ASP A 865 12.77 -52.63 30.45
C ASP A 865 13.82 -51.85 29.63
N ALA A 866 15.04 -52.38 29.47
CA ALA A 866 16.05 -51.84 28.57
C ALA A 866 15.65 -51.99 27.09
N PHE A 867 15.09 -53.13 26.70
CA PHE A 867 14.56 -53.36 25.36
C PHE A 867 13.37 -52.45 25.03
N ILE A 868 12.44 -52.29 25.98
CA ILE A 868 11.33 -51.34 25.82
C ILE A 868 11.87 -49.90 25.67
N ARG A 869 12.90 -49.51 26.44
CA ARG A 869 13.56 -48.20 26.27
C ARG A 869 14.24 -48.05 24.91
N SER A 870 14.92 -49.07 24.39
CA SER A 870 15.53 -49.00 23.05
C SER A 870 14.48 -48.85 21.96
N LEU A 871 13.33 -49.53 22.08
CA LEU A 871 12.21 -49.36 21.15
C LEU A 871 11.59 -47.96 21.24
N LYS A 872 11.41 -47.42 22.47
CA LYS A 872 10.94 -46.04 22.67
C LYS A 872 11.86 -45.02 22.01
N ASN A 873 13.18 -45.24 22.06
CA ASN A 873 14.16 -44.39 21.39
C ASN A 873 14.15 -44.57 19.86
N LYS A 874 13.93 -45.80 19.37
CA LYS A 874 13.96 -46.13 17.94
C LYS A 874 12.71 -45.67 17.18
N TYR A 875 11.52 -45.79 17.77
CA TYR A 875 10.22 -45.55 17.12
C TYR A 875 9.35 -44.47 17.78
N GLU A 876 9.92 -43.70 18.73
CA GLU A 876 9.23 -42.72 19.58
C GLU A 876 8.31 -43.35 20.64
N GLU A 877 8.32 -42.79 21.85
CA GLU A 877 7.64 -43.36 23.02
C GLU A 877 6.12 -43.54 22.81
N ALA A 878 5.46 -42.58 22.17
CA ALA A 878 4.01 -42.60 21.97
C ALA A 878 3.51 -43.78 21.10
N GLN A 879 4.30 -44.23 20.13
CA GLN A 879 3.93 -45.38 19.27
C GLN A 879 4.11 -46.71 20.00
N ILE A 880 5.14 -46.82 20.84
CA ILE A 880 5.45 -48.04 21.56
C ILE A 880 4.50 -48.26 22.73
N VAL A 881 3.99 -47.20 23.37
CA VAL A 881 3.14 -47.29 24.57
C VAL A 881 1.95 -48.24 24.39
N SER A 882 1.30 -48.24 23.22
CA SER A 882 0.17 -49.13 22.92
C SER A 882 0.58 -50.62 22.80
N PHE A 883 1.84 -50.90 22.44
CA PHE A 883 2.39 -52.25 22.31
C PHE A 883 3.11 -52.74 23.57
N ILE A 884 3.39 -51.87 24.56
CA ILE A 884 4.00 -52.26 25.84
C ILE A 884 3.22 -53.41 26.52
N PRO A 885 1.88 -53.37 26.65
CA PRO A 885 1.13 -54.48 27.24
C PRO A 885 1.28 -55.79 26.45
N TYR A 886 1.32 -55.71 25.12
CA TYR A 886 1.53 -56.87 24.24
C TYR A 886 2.93 -57.46 24.45
N ILE A 887 3.97 -56.63 24.47
CA ILE A 887 5.36 -57.04 24.72
C ILE A 887 5.45 -57.67 26.10
N GLN A 888 5.00 -56.98 27.15
CA GLN A 888 5.03 -57.49 28.53
C GLN A 888 4.30 -58.84 28.68
N ASN A 889 3.13 -59.00 28.06
CA ASN A 889 2.39 -60.25 28.09
C ASN A 889 3.13 -61.39 27.36
N LYS A 890 3.81 -61.09 26.24
CA LYS A 890 4.63 -62.09 25.52
C LYS A 890 5.81 -62.58 26.36
N PHE A 891 6.40 -61.75 27.22
CA PHE A 891 7.49 -62.14 28.12
C PHE A 891 7.01 -62.63 29.50
N ALA A 892 5.72 -62.59 29.83
CA ALA A 892 5.21 -63.08 31.11
C ALA A 892 5.29 -64.62 31.20
N LEU A 893 5.89 -65.17 32.26
CA LEU A 893 5.99 -66.63 32.46
C LEU A 893 4.78 -67.17 33.22
N ASN A 894 4.34 -68.38 32.88
CA ASN A 894 3.24 -69.07 33.55
C ASN A 894 3.76 -70.32 34.28
N LYS A 895 3.62 -70.35 35.61
CA LYS A 895 4.12 -71.44 36.46
C LYS A 895 3.32 -72.73 36.35
N ASP A 896 2.10 -72.69 35.82
CA ASP A 896 1.20 -73.83 35.70
C ASP A 896 1.35 -74.57 34.37
N LYS A 897 2.01 -73.97 33.38
CA LYS A 897 2.23 -74.54 32.05
C LYS A 897 3.71 -74.73 31.79
N GLU A 898 4.14 -75.98 31.65
CA GLU A 898 5.56 -76.34 31.59
C GLU A 898 6.31 -75.64 30.43
N SER A 899 5.68 -75.50 29.27
CA SER A 899 6.25 -74.79 28.11
C SER A 899 6.44 -73.27 28.32
N GLU A 900 5.90 -72.71 29.40
CA GLU A 900 5.94 -71.27 29.72
C GLU A 900 6.60 -70.99 31.08
N ARG A 901 7.27 -71.99 31.67
CA ARG A 901 7.99 -71.87 32.96
C ARG A 901 9.35 -71.19 32.87
N ALA A 902 9.94 -71.12 31.68
CA ALA A 902 11.20 -70.44 31.37
C ALA A 902 11.09 -69.77 29.99
N HIS A 903 11.78 -68.64 29.78
CA HIS A 903 11.72 -67.87 28.54
C HIS A 903 12.27 -68.66 27.35
N LEU A 904 13.34 -69.44 27.56
CA LEU A 904 13.92 -70.26 26.51
C LEU A 904 12.85 -71.20 25.94
N LEU A 905 12.08 -71.88 26.81
CA LEU A 905 10.99 -72.79 26.42
C LEU A 905 9.84 -72.04 25.75
N LYS A 906 9.45 -70.90 26.32
CA LYS A 906 8.34 -70.08 25.80
C LYS A 906 8.60 -69.58 24.38
N PHE A 907 9.84 -69.28 24.05
CA PHE A 907 10.27 -68.80 22.73
C PHE A 907 10.86 -69.91 21.82
N GLY A 908 10.73 -71.18 22.19
CA GLY A 908 11.31 -72.30 21.41
C GLY A 908 10.86 -72.40 19.96
N TYR A 909 9.67 -71.89 19.65
CA TYR A 909 9.18 -71.80 18.26
C TYR A 909 10.02 -70.88 17.36
N LEU A 910 10.97 -70.12 17.91
CA LEU A 910 11.90 -69.26 17.15
C LEU A 910 13.15 -69.99 16.66
N GLN A 911 13.15 -71.32 16.62
CA GLN A 911 14.26 -72.15 16.16
C GLN A 911 15.56 -71.84 16.93
N LEU A 912 15.49 -71.88 18.27
CA LEU A 912 16.63 -71.56 19.15
C LEU A 912 17.56 -72.76 19.37
N GLU A 913 17.23 -73.93 18.82
CA GLU A 913 18.01 -75.17 18.94
C GLU A 913 19.42 -75.00 18.36
N GLU A 914 19.56 -74.18 17.31
CA GLU A 914 20.86 -73.88 16.67
C GLU A 914 21.87 -73.26 17.66
N LEU A 915 21.41 -72.57 18.71
CA LEU A 915 22.27 -71.96 19.73
C LEU A 915 22.74 -72.95 20.82
N LEU A 916 22.12 -74.13 20.87
CA LEU A 916 22.41 -75.19 21.85
C LEU A 916 23.34 -76.28 21.30
N GLU A 917 23.70 -76.23 20.04
CA GLU A 917 24.60 -77.19 19.39
C GLU A 917 26.07 -76.72 19.44
N SER A 918 27.01 -77.68 19.47
CA SER A 918 28.45 -77.38 19.40
C SER A 918 28.90 -77.11 17.96
N ASP A 919 29.98 -76.35 17.76
CA ASP A 919 30.53 -76.00 16.43
C ASP A 919 30.81 -77.22 15.51
N ASN A 920 30.96 -78.42 16.07
CA ASN A 920 31.12 -79.66 15.30
C ASN A 920 29.79 -80.28 14.82
N GLU A 921 28.66 -79.95 15.43
CA GLU A 921 27.31 -80.45 15.05
C GLU A 921 26.59 -79.49 14.08
N GLN A 922 26.82 -78.18 14.17
CA GLN A 922 26.24 -77.19 13.24
C GLN A 922 26.65 -77.42 11.77
N LYS A 923 27.81 -78.02 11.51
CA LYS A 923 28.23 -78.43 10.15
C LYS A 923 27.42 -79.60 9.59
N ASN A 924 26.86 -80.47 10.43
CA ASN A 924 26.05 -81.60 9.98
C ASN A 924 24.59 -81.23 9.71
N ILE A 925 24.04 -80.19 10.36
CA ILE A 925 22.66 -79.74 10.10
C ILE A 925 22.54 -78.98 8.79
N HIS A 926 23.56 -78.21 8.39
CA HIS A 926 23.61 -77.60 7.05
C HIS A 926 23.84 -78.61 5.91
N GLN A 927 24.35 -79.82 6.19
CA GLN A 927 24.37 -80.92 5.21
C GLN A 927 23.08 -81.78 5.24
N CYS A 928 22.38 -81.89 6.36
CA CYS A 928 21.16 -82.70 6.49
C CYS A 928 19.87 -81.97 6.02
N SER A 929 19.84 -80.63 6.10
CA SER A 929 18.73 -79.79 5.60
C SER A 929 18.65 -79.73 4.07
N ALA A 930 19.77 -79.91 3.36
CA ALA A 930 19.80 -80.08 1.91
C ALA A 930 19.37 -81.50 1.45
N GLN A 931 19.36 -82.49 2.33
CA GLN A 931 18.96 -83.88 2.02
C GLN A 931 17.53 -84.26 2.48
N ARG A 932 16.88 -83.48 3.35
CA ARG A 932 15.46 -83.71 3.72
C ARG A 932 14.43 -83.05 2.78
N LEU A 933 14.83 -82.07 1.97
CA LEU A 933 13.93 -81.45 0.98
C LEU A 933 13.82 -82.25 -0.33
N SER A 934 14.59 -83.32 -0.51
CA SER A 934 14.42 -84.28 -1.62
C SER A 934 13.45 -85.43 -1.32
N GLN A 935 12.92 -85.53 -0.09
CA GLN A 935 11.95 -86.57 0.31
C GLN A 935 10.47 -86.15 0.20
N PHE A 936 10.18 -84.90 -0.22
CA PHE A 936 8.81 -84.40 -0.43
C PHE A 936 8.42 -84.10 -1.89
N GLY A 937 9.13 -84.68 -2.87
CA GLY A 937 8.55 -84.98 -4.19
C GLY A 937 7.99 -83.81 -5.01
N LEU A 938 8.70 -82.67 -5.08
CA LEU A 938 8.44 -81.67 -6.12
C LEU A 938 9.79 -81.29 -6.75
N PHE A 939 9.87 -81.49 -8.08
CA PHE A 939 10.99 -81.28 -9.01
C PHE A 939 11.85 -82.51 -9.39
N THR A 940 11.67 -82.95 -10.64
CA THR A 940 12.53 -83.87 -11.41
C THR A 940 13.65 -83.09 -12.12
N PRO A 941 14.88 -83.62 -12.24
CA PRO A 941 15.98 -82.98 -12.96
C PRO A 941 16.15 -83.54 -14.39
N GLU A 942 16.31 -82.66 -15.38
CA GLU A 942 17.01 -82.92 -16.66
C GLU A 942 17.79 -81.63 -17.01
N GLU A 943 19.10 -81.62 -16.79
CA GLU A 943 20.18 -81.91 -17.77
C GLU A 943 20.47 -80.79 -18.77
N SER A 944 21.46 -79.98 -18.36
CA SER A 944 22.56 -79.38 -19.13
C SER A 944 22.50 -79.31 -20.67
N SER A 945 22.63 -78.09 -21.21
CA SER A 945 23.75 -77.76 -22.12
C SER A 945 23.91 -76.26 -22.35
N SER A 946 25.11 -75.77 -22.03
CA SER A 946 25.85 -74.63 -22.62
C SER A 946 25.12 -73.67 -23.56
N SER A 947 25.13 -72.37 -23.24
CA SER A 947 25.85 -71.36 -24.04
C SER A 947 25.71 -69.97 -23.41
N SER A 948 26.60 -69.11 -23.84
CA SER A 948 27.04 -67.84 -23.31
C SER A 948 26.08 -66.66 -23.48
N GLU A 949 26.33 -65.65 -22.64
CA GLU A 949 26.14 -64.21 -22.86
C GLU A 949 24.76 -63.54 -22.68
N LYS A 950 24.80 -62.53 -21.78
CA LYS A 950 24.24 -61.17 -21.85
C LYS A 950 22.73 -60.93 -21.71
N ASN A 951 22.48 -59.96 -20.82
CA ASN A 951 21.43 -58.95 -20.81
C ASN A 951 19.97 -59.37 -20.50
N THR A 952 19.46 -58.73 -19.45
CA THR A 952 18.09 -58.20 -19.20
C THR A 952 17.20 -58.00 -20.45
N PRO A 953 15.86 -57.81 -20.38
CA PRO A 953 14.97 -57.54 -19.23
C PRO A 953 13.55 -58.20 -19.35
N LYS A 954 12.62 -57.72 -18.51
CA LYS A 954 11.16 -57.57 -18.70
C LYS A 954 10.23 -58.49 -17.89
N CYS A 955 9.55 -57.83 -16.95
CA CYS A 955 8.17 -58.03 -16.56
C CYS A 955 7.27 -58.44 -17.72
N GLN A 956 6.23 -59.23 -17.43
CA GLN A 956 4.85 -58.75 -17.57
C GLN A 956 3.83 -59.73 -16.95
N TYR A 957 3.00 -59.14 -16.09
CA TYR A 957 1.57 -59.37 -15.85
C TYR A 957 1.01 -60.74 -15.44
N GLY A 958 0.14 -60.66 -14.43
CA GLY A 958 -1.22 -61.18 -14.61
C GLY A 958 -1.94 -61.62 -13.34
N TYR A 959 -2.47 -60.65 -12.60
CA TYR A 959 -3.67 -60.63 -11.73
C TYR A 959 -4.44 -61.91 -11.30
N VAL A 960 -5.02 -61.75 -10.10
CA VAL A 960 -6.32 -62.20 -9.55
C VAL A 960 -6.17 -63.12 -8.34
N VAL A 961 -6.21 -62.57 -7.12
CA VAL A 961 -7.39 -62.30 -6.24
C VAL A 961 -6.97 -61.29 -5.18
#